data_AF-A0A8C9EWH5-F1
#
_entry.id   AF-A0A8C9EWH5-F1
#
_cell.length_a   1.000
_cell.length_b   1.000
_cell.length_c   1.000
_cell.angle_alpha   90.00
_cell.angle_beta   90.00
_cell.angle_gamma   90.00
#
_symmetry.space_group_name_H-M   'P 1'
#
loop_
_entity.id
_entity.type
_entity.pdbx_description
1 polymer ?
#
loop_
_entity_poly.entity_id
_entity_poly.type
_entity_poly.pdbx_seq_one_letter_code
_entity_poly.pdbx_strand_id
1 'polypeptide(L)'
;MELLFKVITPYSKQHVRTVRAAIEALAALLKSKSNSRQAVNRGYLGGLLRLYQDWHHNDVSNSYIYIRRGLLLCLKHITNIQLGRETFRGSRGMEILFTSVQDCLSCKNLDPLVTTVTQILRKCYPKEPLPLVTVRSSYSFPLPGDVKTEHPCMGSEDDNESDSEEDMEKDLNKDDVESKEEDYDLETDVNKLRSRPGLDRPEEELGQYEAMCPELSHNFQELDSESEEEKKSEDRAENLPSTSSHFIPSGNSMKDPSCRWRTQSGTEAGSDPGEKDFKVPLQSSTEKEKCSRSLISGKTEIVEAVHNANSCEEDPAKSHTFSPCPLPKEAAWYKKIFNPECEASIDPNSGVRSETSEIMTKLLEEHQGNIPFHSPHFYIARAKCTKSIPAYRDLAFPDFWGHQPPPYGKPMLERQYGVQRDKVLDDVRRLIQPGDLIGRTVFDLDEPSHSSPGAPDCLTFFSKFESGNLRKAIRVREFEYDLIMNADVNTNQHHQWFYFEVHGMKLAVPYRFNIINCEKLNSQFNYGMQLVLYSVKEALQGRPCWLRAGHDISYYKNHYRCSAAAGGGARGKCYYTLTFSIKFPHEDDVCYLAYHYPYTYSAMMSHLDVLEQSRNPKKVYWRQQVLCQTLGGNPCPLLTITAMPESRKSDDLEQFYSRPYVFLMARVHPGESNASWVMKGTLEFLVSSDPIADLLRKCFIFKIVPMLNPDGVINGNHRCSLSGDDLNRQWLTPSSQLHPTIYHTKGLLYYLRSIGRAPLVFCDYHGHSQKKNVFLYGCSIKETLWQAGCMVDTAVITEDVGYRVGPVCSFLRLLACMCTYISI
;
A
#
# COMPACT_ATOMS: atom_id res chain seq x y z
N MET A 1 20.63 29.48 39.56
CA MET A 1 20.34 28.03 39.64
C MET A 1 20.67 27.46 41.01
N GLU A 2 21.91 27.61 41.51
CA GLU A 2 22.30 27.06 42.82
C GLU A 2 21.42 27.51 43.99
N LEU A 3 21.09 28.80 44.07
CA LEU A 3 20.17 29.33 45.09
C LEU A 3 18.77 28.71 45.00
N LEU A 4 18.23 28.54 43.79
CA LEU A 4 16.93 27.89 43.58
C LEU A 4 16.98 26.44 44.04
N PHE A 5 18.05 25.72 43.71
CA PHE A 5 18.21 24.33 44.11
C PHE A 5 18.28 24.18 45.64
N LYS A 6 18.88 25.14 46.37
CA LYS A 6 18.88 25.18 47.83
C LYS A 6 17.50 25.48 48.45
N VAL A 7 16.62 26.16 47.71
CA VAL A 7 15.24 26.49 48.15
C VAL A 7 14.28 25.32 47.92
N ILE A 8 14.57 24.45 46.95
CA ILE A 8 13.74 23.28 46.66
C ILE A 8 14.05 22.19 47.68
N THR A 9 13.16 22.02 48.66
CA THR A 9 13.32 21.04 49.74
C THR A 9 12.72 19.67 49.37
N PRO A 10 13.11 18.61 50.09
CA PRO A 10 12.32 17.38 50.19
C PRO A 10 10.87 17.66 50.60
N TYR A 11 10.02 16.64 50.50
CA TYR A 11 8.59 16.69 50.78
C TYR A 11 8.33 17.39 52.12
N SER A 12 7.53 18.45 52.05
CA SER A 12 7.12 19.23 53.21
C SER A 12 5.74 19.83 52.96
N LYS A 13 4.94 19.90 54.03
CA LYS A 13 3.66 20.62 54.03
C LYS A 13 3.84 22.12 54.26
N GLN A 14 5.07 22.57 54.58
CA GLN A 14 5.42 23.96 54.82
C GLN A 14 6.07 24.58 53.58
N HIS A 15 5.92 25.89 53.41
CA HIS A 15 6.54 26.67 52.32
C HIS A 15 6.29 26.14 50.89
N VAL A 16 5.23 25.35 50.69
CA VAL A 16 4.84 24.71 49.41
C VAL A 16 4.77 25.73 48.26
N ARG A 17 4.26 26.94 48.51
CA ARG A 17 4.18 28.01 47.49
C ARG A 17 5.57 28.47 47.05
N THR A 18 6.51 28.61 47.99
CA THR A 18 7.89 28.99 47.73
C THR A 18 8.63 27.89 46.97
N VAL A 19 8.48 26.63 47.39
CA VAL A 19 9.05 25.47 46.70
C VAL A 19 8.54 25.39 45.27
N ARG A 20 7.23 25.52 45.07
CA ARG A 20 6.61 25.55 43.73
C ARG A 20 7.20 26.67 42.85
N ALA A 21 7.24 27.91 43.35
CA ALA A 21 7.77 29.04 42.60
C ALA A 21 9.26 28.84 42.24
N ALA A 22 10.05 28.28 43.15
CA ALA A 22 11.46 27.97 42.90
C ALA A 22 11.65 26.90 41.81
N ILE A 23 10.80 25.86 41.80
CA ILE A 23 10.81 24.82 40.76
C ILE A 23 10.41 25.40 39.40
N GLU A 24 9.35 26.22 39.35
CA GLU A 24 8.89 26.86 38.11
C GLU A 24 9.97 27.79 37.53
N ALA A 25 10.63 28.58 38.38
CA ALA A 25 11.77 29.41 37.99
C ALA A 25 12.96 28.57 37.49
N LEU A 26 13.27 27.45 38.16
CA LEU A 26 14.33 26.55 37.73
C LEU A 26 14.02 25.90 36.38
N ALA A 27 12.79 25.42 36.17
CA ALA A 27 12.34 24.85 34.90
C ALA A 27 12.47 25.86 33.76
N ALA A 28 12.07 27.12 34.00
CA ALA A 28 12.21 28.20 33.01
C ALA A 28 13.69 28.44 32.63
N LEU A 29 14.60 28.44 33.60
CA LEU A 29 16.05 28.60 33.33
C LEU A 29 16.62 27.41 32.55
N LEU A 30 16.18 26.19 32.85
CA LEU A 30 16.67 24.96 32.21
C LEU A 30 16.23 24.82 30.74
N LYS A 31 15.28 25.64 30.25
CA LYS A 31 14.97 25.70 28.81
C LYS A 31 16.19 26.05 27.96
N SER A 32 17.15 26.80 28.50
CA SER A 32 18.43 27.06 27.83
C SER A 32 19.33 25.82 27.86
N LYS A 33 19.80 25.37 26.68
CA LYS A 33 20.75 24.25 26.56
C LYS A 33 22.03 24.48 27.39
N SER A 34 22.53 25.73 27.44
CA SER A 34 23.71 26.09 28.24
C SER A 34 23.46 25.91 29.75
N ASN A 35 22.32 26.37 30.24
CA ASN A 35 21.94 26.20 31.64
C ASN A 35 21.72 24.72 31.98
N SER A 36 21.10 23.95 31.08
CA SER A 36 20.94 22.50 31.23
C SER A 36 22.31 21.79 31.30
N ARG A 37 23.27 22.15 30.44
CA ARG A 37 24.64 21.61 30.49
C ARG A 37 25.33 21.95 31.81
N GLN A 38 25.20 23.20 32.29
CA GLN A 38 25.75 23.61 33.59
C GLN A 38 25.10 22.85 34.76
N ALA A 39 23.79 22.59 34.71
CA ALA A 39 23.09 21.84 35.73
C ALA A 39 23.54 20.37 35.78
N VAL A 40 23.80 19.75 34.63
CA VAL A 40 24.36 18.41 34.54
C VAL A 40 25.77 18.37 35.11
N ASN A 41 26.66 19.28 34.69
CA ASN A 41 28.05 19.34 35.17
C ASN A 41 28.16 19.60 36.68
N ARG A 42 27.16 20.26 37.29
CA ARG A 42 27.08 20.49 38.73
C ARG A 42 26.38 19.37 39.51
N GLY A 43 26.00 18.28 38.85
CA GLY A 43 25.35 17.13 39.49
C GLY A 43 23.89 17.36 39.91
N TYR A 44 23.23 18.41 39.43
CA TYR A 44 21.86 18.74 39.83
C TYR A 44 20.83 17.73 39.33
N LEU A 45 21.11 17.00 38.24
CA LEU A 45 20.21 15.98 37.70
C LEU A 45 19.88 14.89 38.73
N GLY A 46 20.90 14.28 39.35
CA GLY A 46 20.69 13.25 40.38
C GLY A 46 20.02 13.79 41.64
N GLY A 47 20.20 15.09 41.94
CA GLY A 47 19.46 15.78 42.98
C GLY A 47 17.97 15.96 42.64
N LEU A 48 17.65 16.35 41.41
CA LEU A 48 16.27 16.48 40.92
C LEU A 48 15.53 15.14 40.89
N LEU A 49 16.20 14.05 40.50
CA LEU A 49 15.63 12.69 40.54
C LEU A 49 15.26 12.30 41.98
N ARG A 50 16.17 12.52 42.95
CA ARG A 50 15.92 12.25 44.37
C ARG A 50 14.76 13.07 44.93
N LEU A 51 14.72 14.38 44.62
CA LEU A 51 13.62 15.25 45.01
C LEU A 51 12.29 14.78 44.41
N TYR A 52 12.27 14.43 43.12
CA TYR A 52 11.05 13.91 42.48
C TYR A 52 10.57 12.62 43.14
N GLN A 53 11.48 11.68 43.38
CA GLN A 53 11.18 10.41 44.02
C GLN A 53 10.59 10.64 45.43
N ASP A 54 11.22 11.49 46.24
CA ASP A 54 10.75 11.80 47.59
C ASP A 54 9.36 12.46 47.59
N TRP A 55 9.12 13.45 46.72
CA TRP A 55 7.79 14.05 46.56
C TRP A 55 6.76 13.06 46.02
N HIS A 56 7.16 12.11 45.16
CA HIS A 56 6.27 11.10 44.60
C HIS A 56 5.80 10.09 45.65
N HIS A 57 6.70 9.59 46.49
CA HIS A 57 6.37 8.59 47.52
C HIS A 57 5.55 9.17 48.67
N ASN A 58 5.79 10.44 49.02
CA ASN A 58 5.15 11.05 50.19
C ASN A 58 3.86 11.84 49.88
N ASP A 59 3.60 12.25 48.64
CA ASP A 59 2.34 12.89 48.23
C ASP A 59 1.22 11.87 47.98
N VAL A 60 0.91 11.05 48.98
CA VAL A 60 -0.09 9.96 48.89
C VAL A 60 -1.49 10.50 48.54
N SER A 61 -1.82 11.70 49.02
CA SER A 61 -3.10 12.38 48.73
C SER A 61 -3.17 13.01 47.34
N ASN A 62 -2.06 13.03 46.58
CA ASN A 62 -1.93 13.77 45.32
C ASN A 62 -2.32 15.26 45.43
N SER A 63 -2.07 15.88 46.59
CA SER A 63 -2.40 17.30 46.84
C SER A 63 -1.37 18.24 46.21
N TYR A 64 -0.19 17.73 45.85
CA TYR A 64 0.96 18.51 45.40
C TYR A 64 1.45 18.07 44.01
N ILE A 65 0.53 17.61 43.14
CA ILE A 65 0.79 17.19 41.75
C ILE A 65 1.61 18.23 40.98
N TYR A 66 1.37 19.52 41.19
CA TYR A 66 2.08 20.61 40.51
C TYR A 66 3.58 20.69 40.86
N ILE A 67 3.98 20.29 42.08
CA ILE A 67 5.40 20.19 42.47
C ILE A 67 6.05 19.02 41.75
N ARG A 68 5.41 17.85 41.76
CA ARG A 68 5.87 16.66 41.02
C ARG A 68 6.02 16.97 39.53
N ARG A 69 5.03 17.64 38.93
CA ARG A 69 5.06 18.09 37.53
C ARG A 69 6.20 19.07 37.27
N GLY A 70 6.41 20.04 38.14
CA GLY A 70 7.51 20.99 38.00
C GLY A 70 8.89 20.34 38.01
N LEU A 71 9.11 19.35 38.90
CA LEU A 71 10.35 18.59 38.94
C LEU A 71 10.56 17.76 37.67
N LEU A 72 9.51 17.12 37.16
CA LEU A 72 9.54 16.43 35.87
C LEU A 72 9.84 17.38 34.71
N LEU A 73 9.31 18.61 34.72
CA LEU A 73 9.63 19.61 33.70
C LEU A 73 11.12 19.98 33.70
N CYS A 74 11.73 20.15 34.88
CA CYS A 74 13.19 20.34 34.98
C CYS A 74 13.96 19.18 34.33
N LEU A 75 13.58 17.93 34.63
CA LEU A 75 14.17 16.73 34.01
C LEU A 75 13.93 16.67 32.49
N LYS A 76 12.73 17.01 32.03
CA LYS A 76 12.38 17.08 30.60
C LYS A 76 13.27 18.07 29.85
N HIS A 77 13.57 19.23 30.43
CA HIS A 77 14.45 20.22 29.83
C HIS A 77 15.91 19.79 29.82
N ILE A 78 16.42 19.25 30.94
CA ILE A 78 17.80 18.75 31.02
C ILE A 78 18.04 17.63 30.00
N THR A 79 17.06 16.74 29.81
CA THR A 79 17.15 15.63 28.85
C THR A 79 17.01 16.05 27.38
N ASN A 80 16.84 17.35 27.06
CA ASN A 80 16.93 17.81 25.67
C ASN A 80 18.36 17.67 25.12
N ILE A 81 19.38 17.88 25.97
CA ILE A 81 20.78 17.74 25.55
C ILE A 81 21.29 16.30 25.71
N GLN A 82 22.18 15.87 24.81
CA GLN A 82 22.79 14.52 24.83
C GLN A 82 23.40 14.16 26.18
N LEU A 83 24.29 15.02 26.70
CA LEU A 83 24.92 14.84 28.01
C LEU A 83 23.89 14.66 29.15
N GLY A 84 22.75 15.34 29.06
CA GLY A 84 21.65 15.21 30.01
C GLY A 84 20.96 13.85 29.93
N ARG A 85 20.74 13.31 28.72
CA ARG A 85 20.18 11.97 28.51
C ARG A 85 21.15 10.88 29.00
N GLU A 86 22.44 11.00 28.71
CA GLU A 86 23.47 10.09 29.19
C GLU A 86 23.56 10.08 30.71
N THR A 87 23.63 11.26 31.34
CA THR A 87 23.66 11.39 32.80
C THR A 87 22.37 10.87 33.45
N PHE A 88 21.22 11.09 32.81
CA PHE A 88 19.94 10.57 33.26
C PHE A 88 19.93 9.04 33.30
N ARG A 89 20.42 8.38 32.24
CA ARG A 89 20.59 6.92 32.20
C ARG A 89 21.57 6.44 33.27
N GLY A 90 22.74 7.06 33.36
CA GLY A 90 23.76 6.71 34.36
C GLY A 90 23.31 6.89 35.81
N SER A 91 22.32 7.77 36.06
CA SER A 91 21.72 8.00 37.38
C SER A 91 20.50 7.12 37.67
N ARG A 92 20.30 6.02 36.92
CA ARG A 92 19.13 5.13 37.02
C ARG A 92 17.79 5.84 36.82
N GLY A 93 17.80 6.93 36.05
CA GLY A 93 16.63 7.76 35.81
C GLY A 93 15.52 7.00 35.07
N MET A 94 15.88 6.06 34.20
CA MET A 94 14.92 5.22 33.46
C MET A 94 14.10 4.37 34.44
N GLU A 95 14.73 3.70 35.40
CA GLU A 95 14.06 2.84 36.38
C GLU A 95 13.25 3.64 37.40
N ILE A 96 13.78 4.76 37.88
CA ILE A 96 13.08 5.65 38.83
C ILE A 96 11.78 6.15 38.21
N LEU A 97 11.85 6.67 36.98
CA LEU A 97 10.68 7.22 36.30
C LEU A 97 9.73 6.14 35.79
N PHE A 98 10.23 4.97 35.37
CA PHE A 98 9.36 3.86 34.99
C PHE A 98 8.53 3.39 36.19
N THR A 99 9.16 3.19 37.34
CA THR A 99 8.47 2.76 38.57
C THR A 99 7.40 3.78 38.97
N SER A 100 7.72 5.08 38.92
CA SER A 100 6.77 6.12 39.30
C SER A 100 5.55 6.22 38.39
N VAL A 101 5.69 5.86 37.12
CA VAL A 101 4.55 5.80 36.20
C VAL A 101 3.62 4.65 36.53
N GLN A 102 4.15 3.47 36.87
CA GLN A 102 3.33 2.30 37.21
C GLN A 102 2.38 2.62 38.37
N ASP A 103 2.86 3.35 39.38
CA ASP A 103 2.05 3.79 40.53
C ASP A 103 0.92 4.77 40.13
N CYS A 104 1.04 5.42 38.97
CA CYS A 104 0.10 6.45 38.51
C CYS A 104 -0.91 5.95 37.46
N LEU A 105 -0.69 4.79 36.81
CA LEU A 105 -1.48 4.35 35.65
C LEU A 105 -2.98 4.14 35.96
N SER A 106 -3.34 3.82 37.20
CA SER A 106 -4.73 3.59 37.62
C SER A 106 -5.52 4.88 37.85
N CYS A 107 -4.87 6.05 37.90
CA CYS A 107 -5.51 7.31 38.30
C CYS A 107 -5.46 8.35 37.17
N LYS A 108 -6.62 8.62 36.54
CA LYS A 108 -6.75 9.60 35.45
C LYS A 108 -6.27 11.02 35.81
N ASN A 109 -6.41 11.44 37.07
CA ASN A 109 -5.94 12.75 37.53
C ASN A 109 -4.41 12.92 37.44
N LEU A 110 -3.66 11.81 37.32
CA LEU A 110 -2.21 11.80 37.20
C LEU A 110 -1.72 11.69 35.76
N ASP A 111 -2.62 11.66 34.76
CA ASP A 111 -2.28 11.60 33.34
C ASP A 111 -1.23 12.65 32.90
N PRO A 112 -1.26 13.93 33.35
CA PRO A 112 -0.22 14.88 33.00
C PRO A 112 1.19 14.49 33.45
N LEU A 113 1.31 13.80 34.60
CA LEU A 113 2.58 13.27 35.08
C LEU A 113 3.02 12.10 34.22
N VAL A 114 2.10 11.17 33.96
CA VAL A 114 2.35 9.99 33.12
C VAL A 114 2.82 10.39 31.72
N THR A 115 2.16 11.35 31.09
CA THR A 115 2.56 11.88 29.78
C THR A 115 3.96 12.49 29.82
N THR A 116 4.26 13.33 30.82
CA THR A 116 5.57 13.98 30.93
C THR A 116 6.68 12.94 31.14
N VAL A 117 6.45 11.94 31.99
CA VAL A 117 7.42 10.86 32.21
C VAL A 117 7.60 10.04 30.94
N THR A 118 6.51 9.63 30.27
CA THR A 118 6.58 8.86 29.02
C THR A 118 7.41 9.59 27.95
N GLN A 119 7.26 10.92 27.84
CA GLN A 119 8.09 11.74 26.96
C GLN A 119 9.58 11.72 27.33
N ILE A 120 9.92 11.79 28.62
CA ILE A 120 11.31 11.69 29.10
C ILE A 120 11.87 10.30 28.80
N LEU A 121 11.15 9.24 29.12
CA LEU A 121 11.57 7.86 28.89
C LEU A 121 11.84 7.58 27.41
N ARG A 122 10.91 7.95 26.50
CA ARG A 122 11.10 7.81 25.04
C ARG A 122 12.32 8.57 24.52
N LYS A 123 12.56 9.75 25.08
CA LYS A 123 13.68 10.61 24.68
C LYS A 123 15.01 10.04 25.15
N CYS A 124 15.06 9.53 26.38
CA CYS A 124 16.27 8.94 26.98
C CYS A 124 16.52 7.49 26.55
N TYR A 125 15.55 6.84 25.90
CA TYR A 125 15.71 5.48 25.37
C TYR A 125 16.86 5.43 24.33
N PRO A 126 17.86 4.53 24.48
CA PRO A 126 18.98 4.38 23.55
C PRO A 126 18.53 4.17 22.09
N LYS A 127 19.20 4.84 21.14
CA LYS A 127 18.88 4.68 19.72
C LYS A 127 19.75 3.58 19.14
N GLU A 128 19.15 2.69 18.36
CA GLU A 128 19.81 1.51 17.82
C GLU A 128 19.53 1.39 16.30
N PRO A 129 20.45 0.81 15.52
CA PRO A 129 20.14 0.42 14.15
C PRO A 129 19.15 -0.76 14.16
N LEU A 130 18.47 -0.98 13.02
CA LEU A 130 17.67 -2.20 12.83
C LEU A 130 18.59 -3.44 12.95
N PRO A 131 18.09 -4.59 13.45
CA PRO A 131 18.86 -5.83 13.57
C PRO A 131 19.00 -6.53 12.20
N LEU A 132 19.55 -5.80 11.24
CA LEU A 132 19.87 -6.21 9.88
C LEU A 132 21.33 -5.85 9.59
N VAL A 133 21.99 -6.67 8.76
CA VAL A 133 23.35 -6.37 8.28
C VAL A 133 23.33 -5.15 7.34
N THR A 134 22.28 -5.04 6.52
CA THR A 134 22.06 -3.91 5.60
C THR A 134 20.58 -3.59 5.51
N VAL A 135 20.24 -2.30 5.45
CA VAL A 135 18.86 -1.82 5.24
C VAL A 135 18.43 -1.83 3.77
N ARG A 136 19.36 -2.08 2.83
CA ARG A 136 18.98 -2.29 1.42
C ARG A 136 18.14 -3.55 1.29
N SER A 137 17.25 -3.57 0.30
CA SER A 137 16.44 -4.75 -0.01
C SER A 137 17.29 -6.01 -0.12
N SER A 138 16.78 -7.13 0.38
CA SER A 138 17.36 -8.47 0.14
C SER A 138 17.30 -8.86 -1.34
N TYR A 139 16.47 -8.17 -2.13
CA TYR A 139 16.33 -8.38 -3.56
C TYR A 139 17.00 -7.24 -4.34
N SER A 140 17.81 -7.62 -5.32
CA SER A 140 18.42 -6.70 -6.27
C SER A 140 18.10 -7.14 -7.70
N PHE A 141 18.00 -6.16 -8.59
CA PHE A 141 17.74 -6.38 -10.01
C PHE A 141 18.76 -5.59 -10.85
N PRO A 142 19.47 -6.22 -11.79
CA PRO A 142 20.45 -5.53 -12.62
C PRO A 142 19.77 -4.62 -13.63
N LEU A 143 20.15 -3.34 -13.66
CA LEU A 143 19.55 -2.35 -14.57
C LEU A 143 20.27 -2.32 -15.93
N PRO A 144 19.54 -2.15 -17.05
CA PRO A 144 20.15 -1.93 -18.36
C PRO A 144 21.04 -0.68 -18.36
N GLY A 145 22.27 -0.81 -18.87
CA GLY A 145 23.22 0.30 -18.97
C GLY A 145 24.20 0.44 -17.80
N ASP A 146 24.02 -0.31 -16.71
CA ASP A 146 25.01 -0.38 -15.63
C ASP A 146 26.20 -1.26 -16.05
N VAL A 147 27.30 -0.62 -16.46
CA VAL A 147 28.60 -1.28 -16.48
C VAL A 147 28.98 -1.50 -15.02
N LYS A 148 29.09 -2.77 -14.60
CA LYS A 148 29.49 -3.19 -13.24
C LYS A 148 30.59 -2.26 -12.69
N THR A 149 30.18 -1.29 -11.90
CA THR A 149 31.08 -0.60 -10.99
C THR A 149 30.84 -1.34 -9.69
N GLU A 150 31.79 -2.17 -9.29
CA GLU A 150 31.80 -2.70 -7.93
C GLU A 150 31.74 -1.49 -7.00
N HIS A 151 30.57 -1.26 -6.39
CA HIS A 151 30.45 -0.22 -5.39
C HIS A 151 31.29 -0.66 -4.19
N PRO A 152 32.16 0.20 -3.65
CA PRO A 152 33.10 -0.20 -2.62
C PRO A 152 32.34 -0.75 -1.40
N CYS A 153 32.82 -1.88 -0.90
CA CYS A 153 32.53 -2.36 0.43
C CYS A 153 32.78 -1.19 1.40
N MET A 154 31.73 -0.67 2.05
CA MET A 154 31.87 0.40 3.02
C MET A 154 32.67 -0.15 4.19
N GLY A 155 33.92 0.30 4.31
CA GLY A 155 34.76 0.04 5.47
C GLY A 155 34.11 0.59 6.73
N SER A 156 34.41 -0.05 7.85
CA SER A 156 34.13 0.46 9.19
C SER A 156 34.85 1.78 9.39
N GLU A 157 34.15 2.90 9.25
CA GLU A 157 34.62 4.19 9.73
C GLU A 157 33.88 4.52 11.03
N ASP A 158 34.66 4.71 12.10
CA ASP A 158 34.21 5.24 13.38
C ASP A 158 33.67 6.66 13.17
N ASP A 159 32.34 6.78 13.08
CA ASP A 159 31.68 8.07 13.07
C ASP A 159 31.65 8.66 14.49
N ASN A 160 32.56 9.59 14.76
CA ASN A 160 32.39 10.56 15.83
C ASN A 160 31.20 11.47 15.48
N GLU A 161 30.05 11.23 16.11
CA GLU A 161 28.86 12.06 15.99
C GLU A 161 29.17 13.54 16.31
N SER A 162 29.13 14.40 15.28
CA SER A 162 29.18 15.86 15.46
C SER A 162 27.78 16.48 15.29
N ASP A 163 27.24 16.94 16.41
CA ASP A 163 26.42 18.14 16.63
C ASP A 163 25.37 18.54 15.57
N SER A 164 24.55 17.58 15.11
CA SER A 164 23.39 17.87 14.23
C SER A 164 22.05 17.31 14.74
N GLU A 165 21.89 17.18 16.06
CA GLU A 165 20.60 16.84 16.68
C GLU A 165 19.63 18.03 16.81
N GLU A 166 20.04 19.24 16.42
CA GLU A 166 19.43 20.50 16.88
C GLU A 166 18.02 20.80 16.31
N ASP A 167 17.64 20.21 15.18
CA ASP A 167 16.34 20.46 14.54
C ASP A 167 15.27 19.39 14.82
N MET A 168 15.64 18.24 15.39
CA MET A 168 14.70 17.13 15.68
C MET A 168 13.81 17.36 16.91
N GLU A 169 14.10 18.40 17.71
CA GLU A 169 13.35 18.76 18.91
C GLU A 169 11.99 19.43 18.62
N LYS A 170 11.75 19.86 17.38
CA LYS A 170 10.43 20.35 16.96
C LYS A 170 9.39 19.25 16.81
N ASP A 171 9.79 18.01 16.50
CA ASP A 171 8.84 16.89 16.35
C ASP A 171 8.38 16.32 17.68
N LEU A 172 9.28 16.17 18.68
CA LEU A 172 8.91 15.63 20.01
C LEU A 172 7.96 16.54 20.81
N ASN A 173 7.85 17.83 20.45
CA ASN A 173 6.94 18.78 21.08
C ASN A 173 5.71 19.11 20.22
N LYS A 174 5.60 18.52 19.01
CA LYS A 174 4.43 18.67 18.13
C LYS A 174 3.39 17.55 18.29
N ASP A 175 3.67 16.54 19.12
CA ASP A 175 2.72 15.46 19.42
C ASP A 175 1.40 15.96 20.09
N ASP A 176 1.34 17.22 20.54
CA ASP A 176 0.13 17.87 21.08
C ASP A 176 -0.49 18.93 20.12
N VAL A 177 -0.03 19.02 18.87
CA VAL A 177 -0.59 19.94 17.86
C VAL A 177 -1.05 19.14 16.65
N GLU A 178 -2.34 18.83 16.63
CA GLU A 178 -3.09 18.57 15.40
C GLU A 178 -2.75 19.65 14.35
N SER A 179 -2.60 19.22 13.09
CA SER A 179 -2.38 20.05 11.89
C SER A 179 -0.95 20.54 11.63
N LYS A 180 -0.19 19.72 10.90
CA LYS A 180 0.35 20.08 9.58
C LYS A 180 0.59 18.78 8.82
N GLU A 181 -0.48 18.32 8.17
CA GLU A 181 -0.48 17.18 7.25
C GLU A 181 0.33 17.56 6.01
N GLU A 182 1.58 17.12 5.94
CA GLU A 182 2.26 16.98 4.65
C GLU A 182 1.77 15.67 4.04
N ASP A 183 0.80 15.78 3.12
CA ASP A 183 0.20 14.69 2.37
C ASP A 183 1.25 14.15 1.38
N TYR A 184 2.24 13.40 1.89
CA TYR A 184 3.40 12.88 1.14
C TYR A 184 3.00 12.03 -0.08
N ASP A 185 1.76 11.53 -0.13
CA ASP A 185 1.30 10.73 -1.27
C ASP A 185 1.08 11.59 -2.54
N LEU A 186 0.87 12.91 -2.42
CA LEU A 186 0.66 13.85 -3.54
C LEU A 186 1.25 15.24 -3.29
N GLU A 187 2.58 15.32 -3.21
CA GLU A 187 3.29 16.59 -3.35
C GLU A 187 3.31 17.01 -4.82
N THR A 188 2.24 17.69 -5.28
CA THR A 188 2.34 18.60 -6.42
C THR A 188 2.96 19.89 -5.89
N ASP A 189 4.28 20.01 -6.03
CA ASP A 189 4.99 21.26 -5.74
C ASP A 189 4.59 22.31 -6.79
N VAL A 190 3.55 23.07 -6.47
CA VAL A 190 2.99 24.15 -7.30
C VAL A 190 4.04 25.23 -7.64
N ASN A 191 5.19 25.22 -6.95
CA ASN A 191 6.31 26.13 -7.24
C ASN A 191 7.28 25.58 -8.31
N LYS A 192 7.06 24.37 -8.83
CA LYS A 192 7.86 23.73 -9.90
C LYS A 192 7.13 23.73 -11.26
N LEU A 193 6.34 24.77 -11.56
CA LEU A 193 5.70 24.94 -12.85
C LEU A 193 6.76 25.09 -13.96
N ARG A 194 6.89 24.07 -14.79
CA ARG A 194 7.74 24.08 -15.99
C ARG A 194 6.87 24.25 -17.23
N SER A 195 7.46 24.80 -18.30
CA SER A 195 6.81 24.87 -19.61
C SER A 195 6.43 23.47 -20.09
N ARG A 196 5.39 23.38 -20.93
CA ARG A 196 4.94 22.11 -21.51
C ARG A 196 6.11 21.44 -22.22
N PRO A 197 6.56 20.25 -21.78
CA PRO A 197 7.63 19.54 -22.47
C PRO A 197 7.15 19.15 -23.87
N GLY A 198 8.08 19.16 -24.83
CA GLY A 198 7.85 18.57 -26.15
C GLY A 198 7.61 17.06 -26.05
N LEU A 199 7.43 16.39 -27.19
CA LEU A 199 7.40 14.93 -27.19
C LEU A 199 8.70 14.39 -26.59
N ASP A 200 8.58 13.40 -25.71
CA ASP A 200 9.72 12.68 -25.11
C ASP A 200 10.29 11.62 -26.06
N ARG A 201 9.83 11.61 -27.31
CA ARG A 201 10.19 10.70 -28.39
C ARG A 201 9.93 11.37 -29.76
N PRO A 202 10.57 10.89 -30.84
CA PRO A 202 10.23 11.29 -32.20
C PRO A 202 8.77 10.98 -32.57
N GLU A 203 8.15 11.81 -33.40
CA GLU A 203 6.75 11.62 -33.82
C GLU A 203 6.59 10.38 -34.70
N GLU A 204 7.64 10.03 -35.45
CA GLU A 204 7.71 8.84 -36.30
C GLU A 204 7.56 7.54 -35.49
N GLU A 205 7.99 7.56 -34.23
CA GLU A 205 7.82 6.41 -33.33
C GLU A 205 6.36 6.22 -32.89
N LEU A 206 5.46 7.21 -33.07
CA LEU A 206 4.07 7.06 -32.67
C LEU A 206 3.31 6.06 -33.54
N GLY A 207 3.73 5.84 -34.79
CA GLY A 207 3.06 4.92 -35.72
C GLY A 207 2.97 3.47 -35.20
N GLN A 208 3.90 3.05 -34.33
CA GLN A 208 3.88 1.70 -33.73
C GLN A 208 2.63 1.44 -32.87
N TYR A 209 1.99 2.49 -32.34
CA TYR A 209 0.80 2.36 -31.49
C TYR A 209 -0.49 2.18 -32.28
N GLU A 210 -0.47 2.30 -33.60
CA GLU A 210 -1.60 1.91 -34.47
C GLU A 210 -2.00 0.45 -34.25
N ALA A 211 -1.01 -0.43 -34.06
CA ALA A 211 -1.23 -1.84 -33.75
C ALA A 211 -2.00 -2.06 -32.43
N MET A 212 -2.03 -1.07 -31.54
CA MET A 212 -2.77 -1.09 -30.27
C MET A 212 -4.20 -0.54 -30.41
N CYS A 213 -4.63 -0.15 -31.61
CA CYS A 213 -5.96 0.37 -31.89
C CYS A 213 -6.68 -0.40 -33.03
N PRO A 214 -6.67 -1.76 -33.02
CA PRO A 214 -7.30 -2.54 -34.10
C PRO A 214 -8.79 -2.25 -34.25
N GLU A 215 -9.46 -1.80 -33.20
CA GLU A 215 -10.86 -1.41 -33.24
C GLU A 215 -11.15 -0.20 -34.15
N LEU A 216 -10.15 0.53 -34.65
CA LEU A 216 -10.37 1.61 -35.61
C LEU A 216 -10.44 1.13 -37.07
N SER A 217 -10.03 -0.12 -37.34
CA SER A 217 -9.95 -0.69 -38.70
C SER A 217 -10.41 -2.16 -38.77
N HIS A 218 -11.01 -2.68 -37.70
CA HIS A 218 -11.41 -4.09 -37.60
C HIS A 218 -12.51 -4.46 -38.61
N ASN A 219 -12.24 -5.38 -39.54
CA ASN A 219 -13.16 -5.72 -40.63
C ASN A 219 -14.23 -6.79 -40.30
N PHE A 220 -14.16 -7.43 -39.13
CA PHE A 220 -15.13 -8.41 -38.60
C PHE A 220 -15.44 -9.62 -39.51
N GLN A 221 -14.55 -9.95 -40.44
CA GLN A 221 -14.74 -11.07 -41.39
C GLN A 221 -14.46 -12.45 -40.77
N GLU A 222 -13.60 -12.54 -39.75
CA GLU A 222 -13.16 -13.81 -39.14
C GLU A 222 -14.22 -14.50 -38.25
N LEU A 223 -15.21 -13.75 -37.74
CA LEU A 223 -16.28 -14.27 -36.87
C LEU A 223 -17.22 -15.29 -37.54
N ASP A 224 -17.19 -15.40 -38.87
CA ASP A 224 -18.02 -16.37 -39.61
C ASP A 224 -17.40 -17.78 -39.57
N SER A 225 -16.07 -17.88 -39.47
CA SER A 225 -15.32 -19.15 -39.48
C SER A 225 -15.50 -19.98 -38.20
N GLU A 226 -15.60 -19.32 -37.04
CA GLU A 226 -15.76 -20.00 -35.74
C GLU A 226 -17.17 -20.60 -35.58
N SER A 227 -18.18 -19.99 -36.23
CA SER A 227 -19.58 -20.46 -36.15
C SER A 227 -19.87 -21.76 -36.92
N GLU A 228 -19.01 -22.12 -37.88
CA GLU A 228 -19.10 -23.38 -38.65
C GLU A 228 -18.26 -24.52 -38.01
N GLU A 229 -17.20 -24.21 -37.27
CA GLU A 229 -16.37 -25.22 -36.57
C GLU A 229 -17.00 -25.72 -35.26
N GLU A 230 -17.79 -24.88 -34.55
CA GLU A 230 -18.47 -25.27 -33.30
C GLU A 230 -19.50 -26.42 -33.46
N LYS A 231 -19.88 -26.78 -34.70
CA LYS A 231 -20.77 -27.94 -34.94
C LYS A 231 -20.04 -29.28 -35.13
N LYS A 232 -18.71 -29.35 -35.01
CA LYS A 232 -17.95 -30.58 -35.35
C LYS A 232 -16.91 -31.07 -34.35
N SER A 233 -16.83 -30.57 -33.11
CA SER A 233 -15.82 -31.06 -32.15
C SER A 233 -16.27 -31.10 -30.69
N GLU A 234 -17.07 -32.11 -30.34
CA GLU A 234 -17.13 -32.62 -28.96
C GLU A 234 -15.93 -33.57 -28.73
N ASP A 235 -14.75 -32.97 -28.53
CA ASP A 235 -13.61 -33.52 -27.77
C ASP A 235 -12.38 -32.68 -28.11
N ARG A 236 -12.12 -31.64 -27.31
CA ARG A 236 -10.82 -30.97 -27.33
C ARG A 236 -10.43 -30.52 -25.93
N ALA A 237 -9.39 -31.16 -25.42
CA ALA A 237 -8.72 -30.80 -24.17
C ALA A 237 -8.33 -29.31 -24.16
N GLU A 238 -8.48 -28.72 -22.97
CA GLU A 238 -8.16 -27.34 -22.60
C GLU A 238 -6.73 -26.97 -23.02
N ASN A 239 -6.59 -26.30 -24.16
CA ASN A 239 -5.37 -25.63 -24.56
C ASN A 239 -5.61 -24.11 -24.54
N LEU A 240 -4.64 -23.35 -24.02
CA LEU A 240 -4.70 -21.88 -23.98
C LEU A 240 -5.03 -21.31 -25.37
N PRO A 241 -5.90 -20.30 -25.48
CA PRO A 241 -6.08 -19.57 -26.73
C PRO A 241 -4.75 -18.90 -27.11
N SER A 242 -4.18 -19.30 -28.24
CA SER A 242 -2.99 -18.66 -28.81
C SER A 242 -3.39 -17.32 -29.43
N THR A 243 -3.17 -16.23 -28.69
CA THR A 243 -3.31 -14.88 -29.23
C THR A 243 -2.11 -14.55 -30.13
N SER A 244 -2.36 -14.05 -31.35
CA SER A 244 -1.28 -13.48 -32.18
C SER A 244 -0.70 -12.25 -31.48
N SER A 245 0.51 -12.38 -30.96
CA SER A 245 1.15 -11.33 -30.17
C SER A 245 1.79 -10.28 -31.08
N HIS A 246 1.02 -9.25 -31.43
CA HIS A 246 1.61 -7.97 -31.80
C HIS A 246 1.97 -7.24 -30.50
N PHE A 247 3.24 -7.30 -30.09
CA PHE A 247 3.77 -6.51 -28.99
C PHE A 247 4.81 -5.52 -29.54
N ILE A 248 4.93 -4.36 -28.91
CA ILE A 248 5.96 -3.39 -29.29
C ILE A 248 7.33 -3.95 -28.86
N PRO A 249 8.28 -4.18 -29.79
CA PRO A 249 9.60 -4.70 -29.43
C PRO A 249 10.34 -3.70 -28.55
N SER A 250 10.86 -4.16 -27.41
CA SER A 250 11.84 -3.40 -26.63
C SER A 250 13.11 -3.26 -27.45
N GLY A 251 13.48 -2.01 -27.81
CA GLY A 251 14.57 -1.70 -28.72
C GLY A 251 15.92 -2.26 -28.26
N ASN A 252 16.26 -3.45 -28.76
CA ASN A 252 17.61 -4.02 -28.80
C ASN A 252 17.60 -5.21 -29.78
N SER A 253 17.39 -4.92 -31.07
CA SER A 253 17.89 -5.77 -32.16
C SER A 253 17.72 -5.00 -33.48
N MET A 254 18.78 -4.34 -33.94
CA MET A 254 18.94 -4.02 -35.35
C MET A 254 20.40 -4.14 -35.75
N LYS A 255 20.75 -5.31 -36.32
CA LYS A 255 21.69 -5.47 -37.42
C LYS A 255 21.31 -6.73 -38.21
N ASP A 256 20.57 -6.59 -39.32
CA ASP A 256 21.06 -6.91 -40.68
C ASP A 256 19.97 -6.56 -41.73
N PRO A 257 20.29 -6.01 -42.92
CA PRO A 257 19.32 -5.56 -43.89
C PRO A 257 19.10 -6.61 -44.98
N SER A 258 17.94 -7.25 -45.03
CA SER A 258 17.45 -7.82 -46.28
C SER A 258 15.93 -8.04 -46.26
N CYS A 259 15.17 -7.13 -46.88
CA CYS A 259 14.05 -7.49 -47.74
C CYS A 259 13.58 -6.26 -48.52
N ARG A 260 13.86 -6.29 -49.83
CA ARG A 260 13.40 -5.34 -50.84
C ARG A 260 11.90 -5.52 -51.07
N TRP A 261 11.12 -4.46 -50.91
CA TRP A 261 9.80 -4.39 -51.56
C TRP A 261 9.97 -3.66 -52.90
N ARG A 262 9.61 -4.36 -53.98
CA ARG A 262 9.60 -3.89 -55.36
C ARG A 262 8.54 -2.80 -55.52
N THR A 263 8.98 -1.60 -55.88
CA THR A 263 8.12 -0.56 -56.45
C THR A 263 7.83 -0.89 -57.91
N GLN A 264 6.56 -0.97 -58.30
CA GLN A 264 6.17 -0.81 -59.70
C GLN A 264 5.77 0.64 -59.92
N SER A 265 6.56 1.27 -60.78
CA SER A 265 6.42 2.60 -61.35
C SER A 265 5.33 2.64 -62.42
N GLY A 266 4.53 3.71 -62.41
CA GLY A 266 3.81 4.23 -63.58
C GLY A 266 3.93 5.75 -63.61
N THR A 267 4.80 6.24 -64.50
CA THR A 267 5.01 7.62 -65.00
C THR A 267 3.69 8.22 -65.53
N GLU A 268 3.40 9.51 -65.63
CA GLU A 268 4.13 10.79 -65.58
C GLU A 268 3.10 11.95 -65.62
N ALA A 269 3.59 13.19 -65.50
CA ALA A 269 3.01 14.49 -65.88
C ALA A 269 2.58 15.40 -64.72
N GLY A 270 3.49 16.35 -64.42
CA GLY A 270 3.25 17.44 -63.48
C GLY A 270 2.40 18.56 -64.06
N SER A 271 1.87 19.39 -63.15
CA SER A 271 1.56 20.81 -63.32
C SER A 271 1.20 21.37 -61.94
N ASP A 272 1.97 22.36 -61.48
CA ASP A 272 1.57 23.37 -60.48
C ASP A 272 0.37 24.17 -61.05
N PRO A 273 -0.63 24.64 -60.28
CA PRO A 273 -0.46 25.84 -59.44
C PRO A 273 -1.37 25.97 -58.18
N GLY A 274 -0.94 26.82 -57.25
CA GLY A 274 -1.80 27.92 -56.78
C GLY A 274 -2.48 27.79 -55.40
N GLU A 275 -2.04 28.65 -54.48
CA GLU A 275 -2.79 29.12 -53.32
C GLU A 275 -4.23 29.52 -53.67
N LYS A 276 -5.20 29.04 -52.89
CA LYS A 276 -6.45 29.78 -52.62
C LYS A 276 -6.96 29.52 -51.21
N ASP A 277 -6.90 30.59 -50.42
CA ASP A 277 -7.76 30.85 -49.26
C ASP A 277 -9.23 30.61 -49.58
N PHE A 278 -9.96 29.94 -48.68
CA PHE A 278 -11.41 30.13 -48.54
C PHE A 278 -11.85 30.03 -47.07
N LYS A 279 -12.20 31.20 -46.51
CA LYS A 279 -13.04 31.41 -45.32
C LYS A 279 -14.50 31.03 -45.62
N VAL A 280 -15.19 30.44 -44.64
CA VAL A 280 -16.66 30.49 -44.49
C VAL A 280 -17.02 30.36 -42.98
N PRO A 281 -18.22 30.76 -42.50
CA PRO A 281 -18.33 31.87 -41.55
C PRO A 281 -19.09 31.55 -40.25
N LEU A 282 -18.94 32.45 -39.29
CA LEU A 282 -19.72 32.53 -38.06
C LEU A 282 -21.10 33.16 -38.38
N GLN A 283 -22.20 32.50 -38.05
CA GLN A 283 -23.51 33.15 -37.93
C GLN A 283 -24.18 32.79 -36.60
N SER A 284 -24.28 33.81 -35.77
CA SER A 284 -25.16 33.93 -34.61
C SER A 284 -26.60 34.17 -35.07
N SER A 285 -27.56 33.50 -34.44
CA SER A 285 -28.94 33.98 -34.38
C SER A 285 -29.40 34.03 -32.92
N THR A 286 -29.68 35.26 -32.49
CA THR A 286 -30.44 35.61 -31.30
C THR A 286 -31.92 35.57 -31.64
N GLU A 287 -32.71 34.84 -30.85
CA GLU A 287 -34.12 35.18 -30.64
C GLU A 287 -34.41 35.26 -29.15
N LYS A 288 -34.97 36.41 -28.76
CA LYS A 288 -35.53 36.71 -27.44
C LYS A 288 -37.04 36.50 -27.54
N GLU A 289 -37.61 35.72 -26.64
CA GLU A 289 -38.98 35.94 -26.16
C GLU A 289 -39.04 35.92 -24.63
N LYS A 290 -39.90 36.78 -24.10
CA LYS A 290 -39.98 37.23 -22.70
C LYS A 290 -41.18 36.61 -21.98
N CYS A 291 -41.04 36.55 -20.65
CA CYS A 291 -42.08 36.55 -19.61
C CYS A 291 -42.72 35.18 -19.33
N SER A 292 -42.84 34.68 -18.10
CA SER A 292 -43.20 35.38 -16.85
C SER A 292 -42.86 34.51 -15.60
N ARG A 293 -42.56 35.16 -14.47
CA ARG A 293 -42.44 34.55 -13.13
C ARG A 293 -43.81 34.10 -12.62
N SER A 294 -43.89 32.91 -12.03
CA SER A 294 -44.75 32.68 -10.87
C SER A 294 -44.01 31.81 -9.85
N LEU A 295 -43.72 32.43 -8.71
CA LEU A 295 -43.32 31.80 -7.46
C LEU A 295 -44.58 31.18 -6.86
N ILE A 296 -44.56 29.87 -6.59
CA ILE A 296 -45.48 29.28 -5.61
C ILE A 296 -44.63 28.60 -4.54
N SER A 297 -44.63 29.28 -3.40
CA SER A 297 -44.23 28.81 -2.08
C SER A 297 -45.13 27.64 -1.67
N GLY A 298 -44.52 26.51 -1.31
CA GLY A 298 -45.19 25.39 -0.64
C GLY A 298 -44.34 24.91 0.53
N LYS A 299 -44.40 25.64 1.65
CA LYS A 299 -44.04 25.11 2.97
C LYS A 299 -44.96 23.94 3.29
N THR A 300 -44.41 22.80 3.67
CA THR A 300 -45.10 21.85 4.54
C THR A 300 -44.13 21.40 5.62
N GLU A 301 -44.29 21.99 6.80
CA GLU A 301 -43.83 21.45 8.07
C GLU A 301 -44.73 20.25 8.40
N ILE A 302 -44.16 19.10 8.76
CA ILE A 302 -44.81 18.12 9.62
C ILE A 302 -43.84 17.71 10.72
N VAL A 303 -44.40 17.77 11.92
CA VAL A 303 -43.83 17.71 13.26
C VAL A 303 -43.48 16.27 13.67
N GLU A 304 -42.55 16.20 14.62
CA GLU A 304 -42.10 15.09 15.46
C GLU A 304 -43.15 14.01 15.82
N ALA A 305 -42.68 12.76 15.90
CA ALA A 305 -43.20 11.81 16.89
C ALA A 305 -42.06 10.89 17.37
N VAL A 306 -41.53 11.23 18.54
CA VAL A 306 -40.74 10.38 19.42
C VAL A 306 -41.65 9.31 20.01
N HIS A 307 -41.32 8.03 19.82
CA HIS A 307 -41.83 6.96 20.69
C HIS A 307 -40.70 6.03 21.12
N ASN A 308 -40.29 6.23 22.37
CA ASN A 308 -39.68 5.23 23.23
C ASN A 308 -40.70 4.12 23.52
N ALA A 309 -40.31 2.87 23.29
CA ALA A 309 -40.87 1.73 24.01
C ALA A 309 -39.78 0.68 24.21
N ASN A 310 -39.32 0.54 25.45
CA ASN A 310 -38.58 -0.60 25.96
C ASN A 310 -39.53 -1.80 26.12
N SER A 311 -39.13 -2.98 25.65
CA SER A 311 -39.31 -4.31 26.28
C SER A 311 -38.84 -5.38 25.28
N CYS A 312 -37.76 -6.10 25.61
CA CYS A 312 -37.73 -7.49 26.10
C CYS A 312 -37.87 -8.53 24.98
N GLU A 313 -36.78 -9.29 24.82
CA GLU A 313 -36.66 -10.70 24.44
C GLU A 313 -37.52 -11.25 23.28
N GLU A 314 -36.86 -11.73 22.21
CA GLU A 314 -36.77 -13.16 21.87
C GLU A 314 -36.11 -13.35 20.49
N ASP A 315 -35.14 -14.27 20.45
CA ASP A 315 -34.58 -14.91 19.27
C ASP A 315 -35.68 -15.56 18.40
N PRO A 316 -35.48 -15.67 17.09
CA PRO A 316 -35.49 -17.02 16.55
C PRO A 316 -34.42 -17.25 15.49
N ALA A 317 -33.43 -18.05 15.89
CA ALA A 317 -32.69 -18.92 15.00
C ALA A 317 -33.67 -19.85 14.25
N LYS A 318 -33.63 -19.83 12.92
CA LYS A 318 -34.01 -21.00 12.11
C LYS A 318 -32.85 -21.40 11.23
N SER A 319 -32.18 -22.43 11.72
CA SER A 319 -31.14 -23.23 11.11
C SER A 319 -31.56 -23.81 9.76
N HIS A 320 -30.80 -23.51 8.71
CA HIS A 320 -30.53 -24.51 7.67
C HIS A 320 -29.30 -25.29 8.12
N THR A 321 -29.55 -26.47 8.66
CA THR A 321 -28.55 -27.42 9.14
C THR A 321 -27.82 -28.01 7.93
N PHE A 322 -26.65 -27.47 7.58
CA PHE A 322 -25.70 -28.19 6.75
C PHE A 322 -24.97 -29.20 7.66
N SER A 323 -25.13 -30.48 7.34
CA SER A 323 -24.40 -31.56 8.02
C SER A 323 -22.89 -31.35 7.84
N PRO A 324 -22.08 -31.39 8.92
CA PRO A 324 -20.63 -31.34 8.80
C PRO A 324 -20.14 -32.60 8.05
N CYS A 325 -19.39 -32.42 6.96
CA CYS A 325 -18.60 -33.53 6.43
C CYS A 325 -17.60 -33.98 7.49
N PRO A 326 -17.48 -35.28 7.78
CA PRO A 326 -16.49 -35.78 8.74
C PRO A 326 -15.08 -35.50 8.21
N LEU A 327 -14.25 -34.87 9.04
CA LEU A 327 -12.82 -34.68 8.82
C LEU A 327 -12.15 -36.02 8.48
N PRO A 328 -11.31 -36.10 7.43
CA PRO A 328 -10.38 -37.19 7.28
C PRO A 328 -9.48 -37.24 8.52
N LYS A 329 -9.45 -38.38 9.21
CA LYS A 329 -8.39 -38.68 10.17
C LYS A 329 -7.10 -38.84 9.39
N GLU A 330 -6.34 -37.76 9.24
CA GLU A 330 -4.87 -37.72 9.25
C GLU A 330 -4.36 -36.32 8.92
N ALA A 331 -3.82 -35.67 9.95
CA ALA A 331 -3.04 -34.42 9.91
C ALA A 331 -1.66 -34.56 9.21
N ALA A 332 -1.49 -35.54 8.31
CA ALA A 332 -0.19 -35.88 7.74
C ALA A 332 0.04 -35.27 6.34
N TRP A 333 -1.02 -34.98 5.59
CA TRP A 333 -0.90 -34.56 4.19
C TRP A 333 -0.45 -33.10 4.03
N TYR A 334 -0.89 -32.18 4.91
CA TYR A 334 -0.49 -30.76 4.84
C TYR A 334 1.00 -30.56 5.14
N LYS A 335 1.59 -31.37 6.03
CA LYS A 335 3.04 -31.37 6.28
C LYS A 335 3.85 -31.81 5.06
N LYS A 336 3.27 -32.57 4.12
CA LYS A 336 3.97 -33.02 2.90
C LYS A 336 3.92 -32.01 1.76
N ILE A 337 2.86 -31.19 1.66
CA ILE A 337 2.78 -30.15 0.63
C ILE A 337 3.68 -28.95 0.99
N PHE A 338 3.84 -28.65 2.30
CA PHE A 338 4.41 -27.38 2.75
C PHE A 338 5.65 -27.49 3.66
N ASN A 339 6.22 -28.69 3.89
CA ASN A 339 7.44 -28.86 4.70
C ASN A 339 8.57 -29.50 3.87
N PRO A 340 9.56 -28.73 3.36
CA PRO A 340 10.68 -29.26 2.59
C PRO A 340 11.85 -29.68 3.50
N GLU A 341 11.60 -30.47 4.54
CA GLU A 341 12.66 -30.98 5.43
C GLU A 341 13.03 -32.42 5.06
N CYS A 342 13.83 -32.57 4.00
CA CYS A 342 14.83 -33.64 3.87
C CYS A 342 15.64 -33.47 2.58
N GLU A 343 16.51 -32.46 2.51
CA GLU A 343 17.60 -32.43 1.51
C GLU A 343 18.96 -32.49 2.21
N ALA A 344 19.28 -33.68 2.72
CA ALA A 344 20.66 -34.15 2.70
C ALA A 344 20.69 -35.31 1.71
N SER A 345 21.35 -35.06 0.56
CA SER A 345 21.62 -36.00 -0.54
C SER A 345 20.42 -36.68 -1.18
N ILE A 346 19.83 -36.09 -2.24
CA ILE A 346 19.02 -36.86 -3.19
C ILE A 346 19.37 -36.50 -4.64
N ASP A 347 19.64 -37.57 -5.38
CA ASP A 347 19.92 -37.73 -6.80
C ASP A 347 18.87 -37.03 -7.69
N PRO A 348 19.21 -36.46 -8.86
CA PRO A 348 18.27 -35.70 -9.72
C PRO A 348 17.12 -36.51 -10.35
N ASN A 349 16.98 -37.79 -9.99
CA ASN A 349 16.04 -38.74 -10.58
C ASN A 349 14.91 -39.22 -9.64
N SER A 350 14.66 -38.58 -8.50
CA SER A 350 13.55 -39.00 -7.62
C SER A 350 12.24 -38.25 -7.91
N GLY A 351 11.14 -39.01 -8.03
CA GLY A 351 9.81 -38.60 -8.51
C GLY A 351 8.98 -37.68 -7.60
N VAL A 352 9.59 -36.85 -6.75
CA VAL A 352 8.90 -35.96 -5.79
C VAL A 352 8.00 -34.93 -6.50
N ARG A 353 8.31 -34.58 -7.76
CA ARG A 353 7.55 -33.61 -8.56
C ARG A 353 6.16 -34.11 -9.00
N SER A 354 5.93 -35.43 -9.01
CA SER A 354 4.62 -36.03 -9.35
C SER A 354 3.62 -35.89 -8.21
N GLU A 355 4.09 -36.07 -6.97
CA GLU A 355 3.22 -36.16 -5.78
C GLU A 355 2.53 -34.85 -5.42
N THR A 356 3.21 -33.69 -5.50
CA THR A 356 2.61 -32.38 -5.17
C THR A 356 1.51 -31.99 -6.16
N SER A 357 1.72 -32.31 -7.45
CA SER A 357 0.73 -32.09 -8.51
C SER A 357 -0.48 -33.00 -8.34
N GLU A 358 -0.28 -34.26 -7.95
CA GLU A 358 -1.35 -35.21 -7.68
C GLU A 358 -2.18 -34.81 -6.46
N ILE A 359 -1.56 -34.31 -5.39
CA ILE A 359 -2.28 -33.86 -4.20
C ILE A 359 -3.11 -32.60 -4.49
N MET A 360 -2.57 -31.62 -5.22
CA MET A 360 -3.34 -30.45 -5.64
C MET A 360 -4.54 -30.83 -6.53
N THR A 361 -4.34 -31.78 -7.45
CA THR A 361 -5.41 -32.26 -8.33
C THR A 361 -6.51 -32.95 -7.50
N LYS A 362 -6.15 -33.84 -6.57
CA LYS A 362 -7.10 -34.47 -5.66
C LYS A 362 -7.85 -33.47 -4.78
N LEU A 363 -7.16 -32.44 -4.26
CA LEU A 363 -7.81 -31.39 -3.45
C LEU A 363 -8.85 -30.60 -4.26
N LEU A 364 -8.54 -30.25 -5.51
CA LEU A 364 -9.46 -29.57 -6.41
C LEU A 364 -10.64 -30.46 -6.81
N GLU A 365 -10.42 -31.76 -6.99
CA GLU A 365 -11.48 -32.74 -7.24
C GLU A 365 -12.41 -32.93 -6.04
N GLU A 366 -11.85 -32.97 -4.82
CA GLU A 366 -12.59 -33.19 -3.57
C GLU A 366 -13.36 -31.95 -3.08
N HIS A 367 -12.88 -30.73 -3.40
CA HIS A 367 -13.44 -29.48 -2.89
C HIS A 367 -13.74 -28.49 -4.03
N GLN A 368 -14.67 -28.86 -4.91
CA GLN A 368 -15.19 -28.01 -6.00
C GLN A 368 -16.05 -26.84 -5.46
N GLY A 369 -15.44 -25.92 -4.72
CA GLY A 369 -16.05 -24.65 -4.39
C GLY A 369 -16.01 -23.72 -5.60
N ASN A 370 -17.16 -23.32 -6.13
CA ASN A 370 -17.19 -22.33 -7.22
C ASN A 370 -16.92 -20.94 -6.66
N ILE A 371 -15.72 -20.40 -6.89
CA ILE A 371 -15.36 -19.02 -6.56
C ILE A 371 -15.57 -18.16 -7.81
N PRO A 372 -16.50 -17.18 -7.79
CA PRO A 372 -16.79 -16.37 -8.96
C PRO A 372 -15.53 -15.69 -9.51
N PHE A 373 -15.36 -15.78 -10.83
CA PHE A 373 -14.26 -15.16 -11.56
C PHE A 373 -12.86 -15.63 -11.14
N HIS A 374 -12.75 -16.84 -10.58
CA HIS A 374 -11.48 -17.48 -10.23
C HIS A 374 -11.38 -18.89 -10.82
N SER A 375 -10.23 -19.21 -11.39
CA SER A 375 -9.89 -20.55 -11.85
C SER A 375 -8.52 -20.93 -11.31
N PRO A 376 -8.42 -21.93 -10.42
CA PRO A 376 -7.13 -22.44 -9.95
C PRO A 376 -6.23 -22.92 -11.10
N HIS A 377 -6.82 -23.48 -12.16
CA HIS A 377 -6.07 -23.94 -13.34
C HIS A 377 -5.45 -22.76 -14.11
N PHE A 378 -6.21 -21.71 -14.41
CA PHE A 378 -5.64 -20.51 -15.05
C PHE A 378 -4.64 -19.82 -14.13
N TYR A 379 -4.91 -19.76 -12.82
CA TYR A 379 -3.96 -19.20 -11.87
C TYR A 379 -2.62 -19.93 -11.92
N ILE A 380 -2.61 -21.26 -11.82
CA ILE A 380 -1.38 -22.07 -11.90
C ILE A 380 -0.67 -21.84 -13.23
N ALA A 381 -1.41 -21.81 -14.35
CA ALA A 381 -0.82 -21.59 -15.67
C ALA A 381 -0.15 -20.21 -15.77
N ARG A 382 -0.79 -19.15 -15.27
CA ARG A 382 -0.25 -17.79 -15.25
C ARG A 382 0.92 -17.65 -14.28
N ALA A 383 0.83 -18.24 -13.09
CA ALA A 383 1.91 -18.23 -12.11
C ALA A 383 3.18 -18.90 -12.64
N LYS A 384 3.06 -20.03 -13.35
CA LYS A 384 4.21 -20.71 -14.00
C LYS A 384 4.95 -19.84 -15.02
N CYS A 385 4.26 -18.92 -15.67
CA CYS A 385 4.84 -18.02 -16.67
C CYS A 385 5.33 -16.69 -16.09
N THR A 386 5.04 -16.41 -14.81
CA THR A 386 5.36 -15.15 -14.16
C THR A 386 6.82 -15.13 -13.71
N LYS A 387 7.54 -14.08 -14.06
CA LYS A 387 8.96 -13.89 -13.72
C LYS A 387 9.09 -13.01 -12.49
N SER A 388 9.84 -13.51 -11.51
CA SER A 388 10.16 -12.81 -10.26
C SER A 388 11.67 -12.86 -10.00
N ILE A 389 12.19 -11.96 -9.17
CA ILE A 389 13.62 -11.94 -8.79
C ILE A 389 14.00 -13.21 -8.02
N PRO A 390 13.32 -13.57 -6.91
CA PRO A 390 13.66 -14.79 -6.18
C PRO A 390 13.15 -16.07 -6.85
N ALA A 391 12.57 -16.01 -8.06
CA ALA A 391 12.01 -17.14 -8.80
C ALA A 391 11.11 -18.04 -7.92
N TYR A 392 10.06 -17.45 -7.34
CA TYR A 392 9.14 -18.15 -6.44
C TYR A 392 8.62 -19.46 -7.06
N ARG A 393 8.67 -20.54 -6.28
CA ARG A 393 8.18 -21.87 -6.70
C ARG A 393 6.86 -22.24 -6.03
N ASP A 394 6.64 -21.69 -4.84
CA ASP A 394 5.49 -21.96 -4.00
C ASP A 394 4.35 -21.00 -4.32
N LEU A 395 3.14 -21.54 -4.42
CA LEU A 395 1.93 -20.75 -4.57
C LEU A 395 1.32 -20.53 -3.19
N ALA A 396 1.10 -19.27 -2.83
CA ALA A 396 0.34 -18.97 -1.63
C ALA A 396 -1.07 -19.56 -1.77
N PHE A 397 -1.49 -20.31 -0.76
CA PHE A 397 -2.79 -20.99 -0.78
C PHE A 397 -3.97 -20.06 -1.10
N PRO A 398 -4.09 -18.83 -0.53
CA PRO A 398 -5.22 -17.95 -0.80
C PRO A 398 -5.32 -17.51 -2.26
N ASP A 399 -4.19 -17.39 -2.96
CA ASP A 399 -4.15 -16.90 -4.34
C ASP A 399 -4.43 -18.03 -5.34
N PHE A 400 -3.94 -19.24 -5.07
CA PHE A 400 -4.25 -20.44 -5.85
C PHE A 400 -5.69 -20.94 -5.63
N TRP A 401 -6.09 -21.06 -4.36
CA TRP A 401 -7.42 -21.56 -4.00
C TRP A 401 -8.51 -20.54 -4.34
N GLY A 402 -8.17 -19.25 -4.23
CA GLY A 402 -9.09 -18.15 -4.35
C GLY A 402 -9.83 -17.88 -3.06
N HIS A 403 -10.69 -16.86 -3.10
CA HIS A 403 -11.43 -16.44 -1.93
C HIS A 403 -12.74 -15.72 -2.28
N GLN A 404 -13.67 -15.73 -1.34
CA GLN A 404 -14.95 -15.05 -1.40
C GLN A 404 -14.89 -13.70 -0.67
N PRO A 405 -15.78 -12.75 -1.02
CA PRO A 405 -15.92 -11.53 -0.25
C PRO A 405 -16.38 -11.86 1.17
N PRO A 406 -15.99 -11.06 2.18
CA PRO A 406 -16.48 -11.23 3.54
C PRO A 406 -18.02 -11.20 3.58
N PRO A 407 -18.68 -12.01 4.42
CA PRO A 407 -20.14 -12.13 4.43
C PRO A 407 -20.87 -10.87 4.92
N TYR A 408 -20.17 -9.93 5.57
CA TYR A 408 -20.74 -8.68 6.06
C TYR A 408 -19.66 -7.59 6.14
N GLY A 409 -20.08 -6.32 6.00
CA GLY A 409 -19.23 -5.18 6.29
C GLY A 409 -18.91 -5.11 7.78
N LYS A 410 -17.63 -4.91 8.12
CA LYS A 410 -17.19 -4.72 9.51
C LYS A 410 -16.95 -3.23 9.76
N PRO A 411 -17.43 -2.67 10.88
CA PRO A 411 -17.09 -1.31 11.27
C PRO A 411 -15.59 -1.21 11.58
N MET A 412 -15.06 0.01 11.50
CA MET A 412 -13.68 0.28 11.94
C MET A 412 -13.52 -0.04 13.43
N LEU A 413 -12.34 -0.56 13.80
CA LEU A 413 -12.04 -0.87 15.19
C LEU A 413 -11.91 0.40 16.02
N GLU A 414 -12.58 0.46 17.16
CA GLU A 414 -12.40 1.57 18.11
C GLU A 414 -11.00 1.51 18.74
N ARG A 415 -10.32 2.66 18.76
CA ARG A 415 -9.01 2.77 19.39
C ARG A 415 -9.15 2.92 20.89
N GLN A 416 -8.57 1.98 21.65
CA GLN A 416 -8.54 2.06 23.10
C GLN A 416 -7.66 3.25 23.57
N TYR A 417 -8.17 4.00 24.55
CA TYR A 417 -7.42 5.08 25.18
C TYR A 417 -6.17 4.53 25.88
N GLY A 418 -5.02 5.19 25.70
CA GLY A 418 -3.77 4.80 26.36
C GLY A 418 -2.99 3.69 25.67
N VAL A 419 -3.54 2.98 24.67
CA VAL A 419 -2.87 1.82 24.04
C VAL A 419 -1.44 2.13 23.59
N GLN A 420 -1.20 3.26 22.95
CA GLN A 420 0.13 3.66 22.49
C GLN A 420 1.11 3.90 23.65
N ARG A 421 0.62 4.49 24.74
CA ARG A 421 1.41 4.73 25.95
C ARG A 421 1.83 3.40 26.56
N ASP A 422 0.93 2.43 26.62
CA ASP A 422 1.23 1.10 27.16
C ASP A 422 2.31 0.38 26.34
N LYS A 423 2.26 0.49 25.01
CA LYS A 423 3.30 -0.09 24.12
C LYS A 423 4.66 0.57 24.32
N VAL A 424 4.69 1.90 24.44
CA VAL A 424 5.92 2.63 24.76
C VAL A 424 6.50 2.24 26.12
N LEU A 425 5.66 2.09 27.14
CA LEU A 425 6.11 1.67 28.46
C LEU A 425 6.62 0.22 28.43
N ASP A 426 6.01 -0.66 27.64
CA ASP A 426 6.50 -2.01 27.45
C ASP A 426 7.86 -2.03 26.73
N ASP A 427 8.09 -1.19 25.72
CA ASP A 427 9.42 -1.02 25.10
C ASP A 427 10.47 -0.61 26.15
N VAL A 428 10.13 0.37 27.02
CA VAL A 428 11.00 0.77 28.13
C VAL A 428 11.26 -0.40 29.08
N ARG A 429 10.23 -1.20 29.38
CA ARG A 429 10.35 -2.39 30.23
C ARG A 429 11.35 -3.40 29.65
N ARG A 430 11.34 -3.63 28.33
CA ARG A 430 12.33 -4.50 27.66
C ARG A 430 13.77 -4.07 27.97
N LEU A 431 14.03 -2.76 28.00
CA LEU A 431 15.35 -2.20 28.30
C LEU A 431 15.77 -2.39 29.77
N ILE A 432 14.87 -2.12 30.72
CA ILE A 432 15.22 -2.08 32.16
C ILE A 432 15.06 -3.43 32.87
N GLN A 433 14.26 -4.34 32.31
CA GLN A 433 13.93 -5.65 32.87
C GLN A 433 14.01 -6.73 31.78
N PRO A 434 15.21 -7.05 31.26
CA PRO A 434 15.36 -7.95 30.11
C PRO A 434 15.20 -9.44 30.43
N GLY A 435 14.84 -9.81 31.66
CA GLY A 435 14.85 -11.20 32.13
C GLY A 435 13.88 -12.15 31.41
N ASP A 436 12.88 -11.61 30.70
CA ASP A 436 11.92 -12.38 29.89
C ASP A 436 12.19 -12.33 28.37
N LEU A 437 13.31 -11.70 27.95
CA LEU A 437 13.66 -11.56 26.54
C LEU A 437 14.41 -12.78 26.00
N ILE A 438 13.98 -13.26 24.84
CA ILE A 438 14.56 -14.43 24.16
C ILE A 438 15.53 -13.98 23.05
N GLY A 439 15.11 -13.07 22.17
CA GLY A 439 15.95 -12.51 21.09
C GLY A 439 16.36 -13.50 20.00
N ARG A 440 15.55 -14.53 19.73
CA ARG A 440 15.88 -15.60 18.77
C ARG A 440 15.31 -15.31 17.39
N THR A 441 16.15 -15.28 16.36
CA THR A 441 15.70 -15.27 14.95
C THR A 441 15.05 -16.61 14.60
N VAL A 442 13.81 -16.56 14.12
CA VAL A 442 13.04 -17.76 13.69
C VAL A 442 12.81 -17.79 12.18
N PHE A 443 12.95 -16.65 11.51
CA PHE A 443 12.89 -16.53 10.05
C PHE A 443 13.87 -15.45 9.60
N ASP A 444 14.65 -15.73 8.58
CA ASP A 444 15.58 -14.78 7.96
C ASP A 444 15.68 -15.06 6.45
N LEU A 445 15.37 -14.04 5.66
CA LEU A 445 15.43 -14.08 4.21
C LEU A 445 16.87 -13.98 3.68
N ASP A 446 17.75 -13.25 4.39
CA ASP A 446 19.15 -13.05 4.01
C ASP A 446 19.98 -14.28 4.33
N GLU A 447 19.65 -14.95 5.43
CA GLU A 447 20.39 -16.10 5.96
C GLU A 447 19.47 -17.30 6.27
N PRO A 448 19.01 -18.03 5.25
CA PRO A 448 18.08 -19.14 5.44
C PRO A 448 18.61 -20.23 6.37
N SER A 449 19.93 -20.45 6.39
CA SER A 449 20.60 -21.42 7.27
C SER A 449 20.55 -21.08 8.76
N HIS A 450 20.31 -19.81 9.11
CA HIS A 450 20.18 -19.32 10.48
C HIS A 450 18.73 -19.30 10.97
N SER A 451 17.76 -19.55 10.08
CA SER A 451 16.43 -19.95 10.53
C SER A 451 16.59 -21.27 11.28
N SER A 452 15.90 -21.42 12.41
CA SER A 452 15.85 -22.69 13.14
C SER A 452 14.50 -23.34 12.89
N PRO A 453 14.27 -23.87 11.66
CA PRO A 453 13.04 -24.58 11.35
C PRO A 453 12.94 -25.76 12.33
N GLY A 454 11.78 -25.94 12.94
CA GLY A 454 11.54 -27.04 13.87
C GLY A 454 11.94 -26.78 15.33
N ALA A 455 12.19 -25.54 15.75
CA ALA A 455 12.25 -25.24 17.18
C ALA A 455 10.89 -25.53 17.84
N PRO A 456 10.82 -26.44 18.84
CA PRO A 456 9.55 -26.73 19.50
C PRO A 456 8.98 -25.45 20.14
N ASP A 457 7.67 -25.28 20.06
CA ASP A 457 6.92 -24.18 20.68
C ASP A 457 7.17 -22.76 20.14
N CYS A 458 7.48 -22.57 18.84
CA CYS A 458 7.44 -21.25 18.20
C CYS A 458 6.69 -21.23 16.86
N LEU A 459 6.34 -20.02 16.41
CA LEU A 459 5.76 -19.82 15.08
C LEU A 459 6.84 -19.94 14.01
N THR A 460 6.46 -20.51 12.87
CA THR A 460 7.25 -20.51 11.64
C THR A 460 6.63 -19.52 10.66
N PHE A 461 7.47 -18.88 9.85
CA PHE A 461 7.07 -17.86 8.89
C PHE A 461 7.56 -18.21 7.49
N PHE A 462 6.82 -17.81 6.47
CA PHE A 462 7.22 -17.97 5.08
C PHE A 462 6.71 -16.82 4.21
N SER A 463 7.51 -16.35 3.26
CA SER A 463 7.17 -15.21 2.37
C SER A 463 7.70 -15.36 0.95
N LYS A 464 8.23 -16.54 0.57
CA LYS A 464 8.79 -16.77 -0.77
C LYS A 464 7.72 -17.22 -1.77
N PHE A 465 6.70 -16.39 -1.95
CA PHE A 465 5.63 -16.54 -2.93
C PHE A 465 5.32 -15.17 -3.57
N GLU A 466 4.53 -15.16 -4.64
CA GLU A 466 4.15 -13.92 -5.35
C GLU A 466 3.52 -12.89 -4.40
N SER A 467 3.98 -11.64 -4.48
CA SER A 467 3.61 -10.54 -3.57
C SER A 467 3.98 -10.73 -2.09
N GLY A 468 4.67 -11.82 -1.73
CA GLY A 468 5.14 -12.06 -0.36
C GLY A 468 6.17 -11.03 0.07
N ASN A 469 6.00 -10.49 1.28
CA ASN A 469 6.96 -9.58 1.90
C ASN A 469 7.01 -9.80 3.42
N LEU A 470 8.12 -10.40 3.84
CA LEU A 470 8.66 -10.46 5.20
C LEU A 470 10.14 -10.78 5.03
N ARG A 471 11.03 -10.02 5.67
CA ARG A 471 12.48 -10.24 5.59
C ARG A 471 13.02 -11.01 6.79
N LYS A 472 12.57 -10.66 8.00
CA LYS A 472 13.08 -11.27 9.23
C LYS A 472 12.02 -11.31 10.32
N ALA A 473 11.99 -12.39 11.10
CA ALA A 473 11.17 -12.52 12.30
C ALA A 473 12.02 -12.95 13.48
N ILE A 474 11.93 -12.20 14.57
CA ILE A 474 12.69 -12.40 15.80
C ILE A 474 11.70 -12.64 16.93
N ARG A 475 11.73 -13.82 17.53
CA ARG A 475 10.99 -14.15 18.74
C ARG A 475 11.63 -13.42 19.91
N VAL A 476 10.98 -12.35 20.38
CA VAL A 476 11.48 -11.52 21.49
C VAL A 476 10.96 -12.00 22.84
N ARG A 477 9.76 -12.58 22.91
CA ARG A 477 9.22 -13.29 24.08
C ARG A 477 8.45 -14.54 23.64
N GLU A 478 7.90 -15.32 24.58
CA GLU A 478 7.23 -16.59 24.28
C GLU A 478 6.18 -16.47 23.16
N PHE A 479 5.32 -15.44 23.20
CA PHE A 479 4.27 -15.19 22.21
C PHE A 479 4.42 -13.82 21.55
N GLU A 480 5.65 -13.33 21.41
CA GLU A 480 5.92 -12.01 20.86
C GLU A 480 7.04 -12.03 19.83
N TYR A 481 6.77 -11.39 18.68
CA TYR A 481 7.65 -11.39 17.53
C TYR A 481 7.86 -9.97 16.99
N ASP A 482 9.11 -9.57 16.86
CA ASP A 482 9.49 -8.38 16.10
C ASP A 482 9.75 -8.81 14.65
N LEU A 483 9.09 -8.14 13.72
CA LEU A 483 9.08 -8.42 12.29
C LEU A 483 9.70 -7.25 11.54
N ILE A 484 10.43 -7.58 10.48
CA ILE A 484 11.10 -6.60 9.62
C ILE A 484 10.67 -6.87 8.19
N MET A 485 10.10 -5.86 7.54
CA MET A 485 9.71 -5.94 6.14
C MET A 485 10.92 -5.76 5.24
N ASN A 486 10.90 -6.41 4.08
CA ASN A 486 11.89 -6.15 3.04
C ASN A 486 11.61 -4.77 2.41
N ALA A 487 12.67 -4.02 2.12
CA ALA A 487 12.58 -2.79 1.34
C ALA A 487 12.18 -3.11 -0.10
N ASP A 488 11.63 -2.13 -0.80
CA ASP A 488 11.36 -2.28 -2.24
C ASP A 488 12.67 -2.60 -2.98
N VAL A 489 12.58 -3.48 -3.99
CA VAL A 489 13.73 -3.91 -4.80
C VAL A 489 14.59 -2.72 -5.23
N ASN A 490 15.92 -2.88 -5.14
CA ASN A 490 16.92 -1.84 -5.47
C ASN A 490 16.87 -0.57 -4.60
N THR A 491 16.02 -0.51 -3.59
CA THR A 491 15.93 0.61 -2.63
C THR A 491 16.39 0.19 -1.22
N ASN A 492 16.28 1.14 -0.29
CA ASN A 492 16.45 0.96 1.15
C ASN A 492 15.26 1.54 1.95
N GLN A 493 14.12 1.74 1.27
CA GLN A 493 12.97 2.48 1.76
C GLN A 493 11.65 1.77 1.36
N HIS A 494 10.52 2.38 1.70
CA HIS A 494 9.16 1.94 1.32
C HIS A 494 8.64 0.71 2.07
N HIS A 495 8.94 0.63 3.36
CA HIS A 495 8.51 -0.43 4.27
C HIS A 495 7.05 -0.25 4.74
N GLN A 496 6.08 -0.79 4.02
CA GLN A 496 4.66 -0.68 4.41
C GLN A 496 3.82 -1.90 4.02
N TRP A 497 4.06 -2.47 2.83
CA TRP A 497 3.39 -3.70 2.40
C TRP A 497 3.96 -4.90 3.18
N PHE A 498 3.07 -5.78 3.62
CA PHE A 498 3.43 -7.07 4.20
C PHE A 498 2.44 -8.12 3.74
N TYR A 499 2.95 -9.31 3.44
CA TYR A 499 2.16 -10.49 3.11
C TYR A 499 3.02 -11.73 3.38
N PHE A 500 2.64 -12.51 4.39
CA PHE A 500 3.42 -13.67 4.80
C PHE A 500 2.52 -14.75 5.40
N GLU A 501 3.00 -15.98 5.32
CA GLU A 501 2.44 -17.16 5.93
C GLU A 501 2.98 -17.35 7.35
N VAL A 502 2.13 -17.87 8.23
CA VAL A 502 2.43 -18.23 9.62
C VAL A 502 1.80 -19.57 9.94
N HIS A 503 2.54 -20.46 10.59
CA HIS A 503 2.02 -21.72 11.13
C HIS A 503 2.70 -22.10 12.46
N GLY A 504 2.25 -23.18 13.10
CA GLY A 504 2.74 -23.61 14.42
C GLY A 504 2.15 -22.83 15.60
N MET A 505 0.96 -22.26 15.41
CA MET A 505 0.24 -21.49 16.42
C MET A 505 -0.46 -22.38 17.45
N LYS A 506 -0.55 -21.89 18.69
CA LYS A 506 -1.36 -22.47 19.77
C LYS A 506 -2.76 -21.86 19.78
N LEU A 507 -3.78 -22.71 19.98
CA LEU A 507 -5.18 -22.30 20.00
C LEU A 507 -5.44 -21.29 21.14
N ALA A 508 -6.23 -20.26 20.86
CA ALA A 508 -6.70 -19.23 21.81
C ALA A 508 -5.60 -18.41 22.53
N VAL A 509 -4.33 -18.59 22.16
CA VAL A 509 -3.22 -17.79 22.68
C VAL A 509 -3.08 -16.49 21.87
N PRO A 510 -3.02 -15.31 22.51
CA PRO A 510 -2.74 -14.06 21.81
C PRO A 510 -1.25 -13.95 21.47
N TYR A 511 -0.94 -13.90 20.18
CA TYR A 511 0.39 -13.61 19.66
C TYR A 511 0.52 -12.13 19.34
N ARG A 512 1.55 -11.47 19.86
CA ARG A 512 1.87 -10.07 19.54
C ARG A 512 2.92 -10.01 18.45
N PHE A 513 2.64 -9.23 17.40
CA PHE A 513 3.57 -8.93 16.32
C PHE A 513 3.90 -7.45 16.32
N ASN A 514 5.17 -7.11 16.11
CA ASN A 514 5.64 -5.72 16.02
C ASN A 514 6.41 -5.56 14.71
N ILE A 515 5.85 -4.89 13.70
CA ILE A 515 6.59 -4.52 12.50
C ILE A 515 7.39 -3.26 12.81
N ILE A 516 8.72 -3.37 12.94
CA ILE A 516 9.57 -2.35 13.59
C ILE A 516 10.24 -1.35 12.62
N ASN A 517 10.11 -1.53 11.30
CA ASN A 517 10.78 -0.70 10.31
C ASN A 517 9.83 0.14 9.45
N CYS A 518 8.62 0.46 9.92
CA CYS A 518 7.72 1.35 9.19
C CYS A 518 8.29 2.78 9.13
N GLU A 519 8.04 3.52 8.05
CA GLU A 519 8.67 4.83 7.81
C GLU A 519 7.70 6.01 7.89
N LYS A 520 6.40 5.77 7.67
CA LYS A 520 5.40 6.84 7.65
C LYS A 520 5.20 7.40 9.05
N LEU A 521 4.96 8.71 9.17
CA LEU A 521 4.72 9.35 10.48
C LEU A 521 3.43 8.85 11.15
N ASN A 522 2.46 8.44 10.34
CA ASN A 522 1.14 7.99 10.79
C ASN A 522 0.57 6.93 9.85
N SER A 523 -0.50 6.25 10.27
CA SER A 523 -1.12 5.15 9.53
C SER A 523 -2.62 5.03 9.83
N GLN A 524 -3.41 4.52 8.86
CA GLN A 524 -4.81 4.14 9.07
C GLN A 524 -5.04 3.16 10.24
N PHE A 525 -4.01 2.40 10.64
CA PHE A 525 -4.08 1.55 11.84
C PHE A 525 -4.37 2.35 13.12
N ASN A 526 -3.93 3.61 13.21
CA ASN A 526 -4.28 4.49 14.32
C ASN A 526 -5.73 4.99 14.28
N TYR A 527 -6.44 4.75 13.17
CA TYR A 527 -7.80 5.21 12.94
C TYR A 527 -8.81 4.07 12.78
N GLY A 528 -8.43 2.85 13.17
CA GLY A 528 -9.32 1.69 13.24
C GLY A 528 -9.19 0.68 12.09
N MET A 529 -8.24 0.88 11.16
CA MET A 529 -7.93 -0.14 10.16
C MET A 529 -7.38 -1.40 10.85
N GLN A 530 -7.79 -2.56 10.32
CA GLN A 530 -7.29 -3.86 10.71
C GLN A 530 -6.61 -4.52 9.51
N LEU A 531 -5.59 -5.34 9.80
CA LEU A 531 -4.97 -6.20 8.81
C LEU A 531 -5.95 -7.31 8.40
N VAL A 532 -5.59 -8.13 7.41
CA VAL A 532 -6.40 -9.27 6.99
C VAL A 532 -5.70 -10.59 7.30
N LEU A 533 -6.49 -11.58 7.71
CA LEU A 533 -6.08 -12.94 7.98
C LEU A 533 -6.86 -13.90 7.08
N TYR A 534 -6.17 -14.87 6.48
CA TYR A 534 -6.77 -16.00 5.77
C TYR A 534 -6.37 -17.30 6.47
N SER A 535 -7.34 -18.16 6.79
CA SER A 535 -7.10 -19.48 7.40
C SER A 535 -7.30 -20.57 6.34
N VAL A 536 -6.29 -21.41 6.15
CA VAL A 536 -6.38 -22.55 5.22
C VAL A 536 -7.40 -23.57 5.71
N LYS A 537 -7.46 -23.85 7.02
CA LYS A 537 -8.49 -24.74 7.58
C LYS A 537 -9.91 -24.25 7.35
N GLU A 538 -10.17 -22.95 7.54
CA GLU A 538 -11.48 -22.37 7.25
C GLU A 538 -11.83 -22.47 5.76
N ALA A 539 -10.85 -22.24 4.88
CA ALA A 539 -11.03 -22.36 3.44
C ALA A 539 -11.40 -23.78 3.00
N LEU A 540 -10.70 -24.79 3.52
CA LEU A 540 -10.99 -26.20 3.26
C LEU A 540 -12.36 -26.63 3.81
N GLN A 541 -12.85 -25.96 4.84
CA GLN A 541 -14.23 -26.14 5.36
C GLN A 541 -15.29 -25.38 4.54
N GLY A 542 -14.95 -24.85 3.37
CA GLY A 542 -15.87 -24.12 2.50
C GLY A 542 -16.05 -22.64 2.86
N ARG A 543 -15.17 -22.07 3.69
CA ARG A 543 -15.19 -20.65 4.06
C ARG A 543 -13.89 -19.92 3.62
N PRO A 544 -13.55 -19.89 2.33
CA PRO A 544 -12.31 -19.29 1.83
C PRO A 544 -12.41 -17.77 1.85
N CYS A 545 -12.18 -17.13 3.01
CA CYS A 545 -12.37 -15.69 3.18
C CYS A 545 -11.15 -15.03 3.80
N TRP A 546 -10.78 -13.87 3.28
CA TRP A 546 -9.93 -12.93 4.01
C TRP A 546 -10.79 -12.18 5.03
N LEU A 547 -10.40 -12.22 6.30
CA LEU A 547 -11.13 -11.57 7.38
C LEU A 547 -10.27 -10.48 8.03
N ARG A 548 -10.86 -9.31 8.29
CA ARG A 548 -10.22 -8.30 9.15
C ARG A 548 -9.94 -8.91 10.53
N ALA A 549 -8.69 -8.78 10.96
CA ALA A 549 -8.15 -9.42 12.16
C ALA A 549 -7.22 -8.49 12.94
N GLY A 550 -6.97 -8.86 14.20
CA GLY A 550 -6.09 -8.13 15.10
C GLY A 550 -6.82 -7.27 16.13
N HIS A 551 -6.23 -7.18 17.32
CA HIS A 551 -6.63 -6.28 18.40
C HIS A 551 -5.39 -5.60 19.01
N ASP A 552 -5.59 -4.65 19.93
CA ASP A 552 -4.53 -3.86 20.56
C ASP A 552 -3.56 -3.22 19.57
N ILE A 553 -4.13 -2.74 18.45
CA ILE A 553 -3.40 -2.19 17.32
C ILE A 553 -2.90 -0.79 17.67
N SER A 554 -1.63 -0.52 17.41
CA SER A 554 -1.06 0.82 17.58
C SER A 554 0.08 1.05 16.58
N TYR A 555 0.16 2.27 16.06
CA TYR A 555 1.25 2.71 15.19
C TYR A 555 1.99 3.89 15.82
N TYR A 556 3.27 3.74 16.14
CA TYR A 556 4.00 4.73 16.94
C TYR A 556 5.50 4.78 16.65
N LYS A 557 6.10 5.96 16.83
CA LYS A 557 7.55 6.16 16.65
C LYS A 557 8.34 5.35 17.68
N ASN A 558 9.28 4.54 17.19
CA ASN A 558 10.11 3.65 17.99
C ASN A 558 11.54 4.21 18.20
N HIS A 559 12.45 3.37 18.71
CA HIS A 559 13.82 3.75 19.02
C HIS A 559 14.83 3.47 17.90
N TYR A 560 14.43 2.73 16.86
CA TYR A 560 15.28 2.39 15.74
C TYR A 560 15.53 3.58 14.82
N ARG A 561 16.74 3.66 14.27
CA ARG A 561 17.15 4.74 13.35
C ARG A 561 17.83 4.20 12.11
N CYS A 562 17.60 4.89 10.99
CA CYS A 562 18.40 4.74 9.79
C CYS A 562 19.66 5.60 9.91
N SER A 563 20.84 5.06 9.59
CA SER A 563 22.10 5.81 9.59
C SER A 563 22.10 6.85 8.46
N ALA A 564 22.79 7.98 8.66
CA ALA A 564 22.90 9.04 7.66
C ALA A 564 23.57 8.54 6.35
N ALA A 565 24.52 7.60 6.48
CA ALA A 565 25.19 6.95 5.36
C ALA A 565 24.23 6.07 4.52
N ALA A 566 23.28 5.39 5.17
CA ALA A 566 22.28 4.58 4.48
C ALA A 566 21.15 5.44 3.86
N GLY A 567 20.81 6.60 4.45
CA GLY A 567 19.74 7.48 3.96
C GLY A 567 20.09 8.41 2.80
N GLY A 568 21.20 8.17 2.08
CA GLY A 568 21.64 9.03 0.98
C GLY A 568 22.06 10.44 1.41
N GLY A 569 22.63 10.58 2.61
CA GLY A 569 23.09 11.87 3.15
C GLY A 569 21.99 12.72 3.81
N ALA A 570 20.73 12.26 3.82
CA ALA A 570 19.68 12.89 4.59
C ALA A 570 19.74 12.46 6.07
N ARG A 571 19.44 13.40 6.98
CA ARG A 571 19.38 13.22 8.45
C ARG A 571 18.70 11.89 8.81
N GLY A 572 19.27 11.13 9.76
CA GLY A 572 18.79 9.78 10.10
C GLY A 572 17.28 9.71 10.37
N LYS A 573 16.53 9.08 9.47
CA LYS A 573 15.08 8.89 9.60
C LYS A 573 14.78 7.96 10.77
N CYS A 574 13.77 8.29 11.56
CA CYS A 574 13.28 7.43 12.63
C CYS A 574 12.30 6.40 12.06
N TYR A 575 12.35 5.18 12.58
CA TYR A 575 11.35 4.17 12.26
C TYR A 575 10.16 4.22 13.24
N TYR A 576 9.09 3.55 12.82
CA TYR A 576 7.83 3.41 13.51
C TYR A 576 7.51 1.93 13.65
N THR A 577 6.83 1.59 14.73
CA THR A 577 6.33 0.24 14.99
C THR A 577 4.83 0.19 14.75
N LEU A 578 4.39 -0.72 13.89
CA LEU A 578 3.02 -1.23 13.89
C LEU A 578 2.96 -2.45 14.79
N THR A 579 2.24 -2.37 15.90
CA THR A 579 1.99 -3.51 16.80
C THR A 579 0.54 -3.94 16.72
N PHE A 580 0.30 -5.24 16.75
CA PHE A 580 -1.03 -5.85 16.80
C PHE A 580 -0.96 -7.23 17.45
N SER A 581 -2.08 -7.68 18.00
CA SER A 581 -2.22 -9.01 18.61
C SER A 581 -3.26 -9.85 17.89
N ILE A 582 -2.97 -11.13 17.67
CA ILE A 582 -3.84 -12.06 16.96
C ILE A 582 -4.06 -13.32 17.80
N LYS A 583 -5.31 -13.76 17.86
CA LYS A 583 -5.68 -15.12 18.28
C LYS A 583 -6.03 -15.91 17.04
N PHE A 584 -5.30 -16.99 16.79
CA PHE A 584 -5.56 -17.85 15.64
C PHE A 584 -6.79 -18.73 15.91
N PRO A 585 -7.62 -19.00 14.89
CA PRO A 585 -8.88 -19.71 15.06
C PRO A 585 -8.70 -21.21 15.34
N HIS A 586 -7.61 -21.81 14.85
CA HIS A 586 -7.35 -23.25 14.93
C HIS A 586 -5.90 -23.51 15.36
N GLU A 587 -5.69 -24.58 16.12
CA GLU A 587 -4.37 -25.21 16.24
C GLU A 587 -3.99 -25.90 14.93
N ASP A 588 -2.70 -26.11 14.65
CA ASP A 588 -2.20 -26.78 13.44
C ASP A 588 -2.76 -26.20 12.12
N ASP A 589 -2.99 -24.89 12.06
CA ASP A 589 -3.43 -24.19 10.86
C ASP A 589 -2.24 -23.61 10.09
N VAL A 590 -2.49 -23.26 8.83
CA VAL A 590 -1.63 -22.36 8.07
C VAL A 590 -2.45 -21.09 7.85
N CYS A 591 -1.94 -19.97 8.34
CA CYS A 591 -2.60 -18.68 8.24
C CYS A 591 -1.74 -17.71 7.44
N TYR A 592 -2.38 -16.89 6.62
CA TYR A 592 -1.72 -15.80 5.91
C TYR A 592 -2.13 -14.47 6.50
N LEU A 593 -1.17 -13.58 6.72
CA LEU A 593 -1.39 -12.22 7.20
C LEU A 593 -0.95 -11.24 6.12
N ALA A 594 -1.79 -10.25 5.81
CA ALA A 594 -1.45 -9.21 4.84
C ALA A 594 -1.90 -7.80 5.28
N TYR A 595 -1.19 -6.78 4.78
CA TYR A 595 -1.48 -5.37 5.02
C TYR A 595 -2.91 -5.01 4.61
N HIS A 596 -3.32 -5.52 3.46
CA HIS A 596 -4.65 -5.39 2.89
C HIS A 596 -4.97 -6.64 2.05
N TYR A 597 -6.21 -6.82 1.58
CA TYR A 597 -6.60 -7.92 0.70
C TYR A 597 -5.64 -8.04 -0.49
N PRO A 598 -4.82 -9.11 -0.60
CA PRO A 598 -3.89 -9.27 -1.70
C PRO A 598 -4.61 -9.32 -3.05
N TYR A 599 -3.89 -8.97 -4.11
CA TYR A 599 -4.32 -9.12 -5.50
C TYR A 599 -3.06 -9.25 -6.34
N THR A 600 -2.68 -10.49 -6.64
CA THR A 600 -1.43 -10.82 -7.34
C THR A 600 -1.55 -10.57 -8.85
N TYR A 601 -0.42 -10.49 -9.54
CA TYR A 601 -0.39 -10.34 -11.00
C TYR A 601 -0.92 -11.60 -11.69
N SER A 602 -0.58 -12.79 -11.18
CA SER A 602 -1.13 -14.05 -11.70
C SER A 602 -2.65 -14.14 -11.50
N ALA A 603 -3.17 -13.66 -10.37
CA ALA A 603 -4.62 -13.56 -10.14
C ALA A 603 -5.28 -12.58 -11.12
N MET A 604 -4.63 -11.45 -11.41
CA MET A 604 -5.11 -10.52 -12.45
C MET A 604 -5.19 -11.21 -13.81
N MET A 605 -4.11 -11.82 -14.28
CA MET A 605 -4.08 -12.45 -15.60
C MET A 605 -5.09 -13.60 -15.72
N SER A 606 -5.20 -14.42 -14.67
CA SER A 606 -6.23 -15.47 -14.58
C SER A 606 -7.65 -14.90 -14.63
N HIS A 607 -7.90 -13.81 -13.91
CA HIS A 607 -9.19 -13.14 -13.95
C HIS A 607 -9.54 -12.60 -15.35
N LEU A 608 -8.57 -12.05 -16.09
CA LEU A 608 -8.79 -11.60 -17.46
C LEU A 608 -9.15 -12.77 -18.39
N ASP A 609 -8.51 -13.94 -18.23
CA ASP A 609 -8.84 -15.15 -18.98
C ASP A 609 -10.29 -15.61 -18.72
N VAL A 610 -10.73 -15.57 -17.45
CA VAL A 610 -12.11 -15.90 -17.09
C VAL A 610 -13.11 -14.90 -17.68
N LEU A 611 -12.79 -13.59 -17.68
CA LEU A 611 -13.66 -12.58 -18.27
C LEU A 611 -13.77 -12.73 -19.80
N GLU A 612 -12.67 -13.04 -20.47
CA GLU A 612 -12.67 -13.28 -21.91
C GLU A 612 -13.55 -14.46 -22.30
N GLN A 613 -13.55 -15.53 -21.49
CA GLN A 613 -14.37 -16.73 -21.72
C GLN A 613 -15.83 -16.54 -21.33
N SER A 614 -16.12 -15.77 -20.29
CA SER A 614 -17.48 -15.59 -19.77
C SER A 614 -18.28 -14.48 -20.46
N ARG A 615 -17.63 -13.59 -21.24
CA ARG A 615 -18.32 -12.53 -21.96
C ARG A 615 -19.27 -13.06 -23.03
N ASN A 616 -20.25 -12.26 -23.43
CA ASN A 616 -21.02 -12.52 -24.63
C ASN A 616 -20.30 -11.96 -25.87
N PRO A 617 -19.69 -12.80 -26.74
CA PRO A 617 -18.90 -12.33 -27.88
C PRO A 617 -19.73 -11.60 -28.94
N LYS A 618 -21.06 -11.81 -28.96
CA LYS A 618 -21.97 -11.11 -29.89
C LYS A 618 -22.31 -9.69 -29.43
N LYS A 619 -22.11 -9.37 -28.15
CA LYS A 619 -22.45 -8.05 -27.58
C LYS A 619 -21.23 -7.24 -27.18
N VAL A 620 -20.19 -7.89 -26.68
CA VAL A 620 -19.02 -7.22 -26.11
C VAL A 620 -17.83 -7.49 -27.01
N TYR A 621 -17.29 -6.44 -27.62
CA TYR A 621 -15.96 -6.48 -28.23
C TYR A 621 -14.92 -6.46 -27.11
N TRP A 622 -14.01 -7.43 -27.14
CA TRP A 622 -12.90 -7.57 -26.22
C TRP A 622 -11.64 -7.83 -27.01
N ARG A 623 -10.58 -7.08 -26.68
CA ARG A 623 -9.24 -7.35 -27.18
C ARG A 623 -8.25 -7.19 -26.04
N GLN A 624 -7.53 -8.26 -25.74
CA GLN A 624 -6.37 -8.22 -24.85
C GLN A 624 -5.09 -8.16 -25.68
N GLN A 625 -4.26 -7.15 -25.42
CA GLN A 625 -2.95 -6.94 -26.05
C GLN A 625 -1.88 -6.79 -24.98
N VAL A 626 -0.62 -6.86 -25.40
CA VAL A 626 0.53 -6.57 -24.52
C VAL A 626 1.05 -5.20 -24.89
N LEU A 627 0.85 -4.22 -23.99
CA LEU A 627 1.34 -2.85 -24.18
C LEU A 627 2.85 -2.83 -24.34
N CYS A 628 3.54 -3.51 -23.43
CA CYS A 628 4.99 -3.69 -23.43
C CYS A 628 5.38 -4.86 -22.52
N GLN A 629 6.65 -5.25 -22.58
CA GLN A 629 7.26 -6.04 -21.52
C GLN A 629 7.73 -5.09 -20.41
N THR A 630 7.57 -5.50 -19.16
CA THR A 630 8.12 -4.79 -18.00
C THR A 630 9.64 -5.00 -17.89
N LEU A 631 10.29 -4.36 -16.93
CA LEU A 631 11.73 -4.50 -16.73
C LEU A 631 12.12 -5.95 -16.36
N GLY A 632 11.28 -6.63 -15.57
CA GLY A 632 11.38 -8.06 -15.24
C GLY A 632 10.95 -9.00 -16.38
N GLY A 633 10.50 -8.46 -17.51
CA GLY A 633 10.09 -9.23 -18.68
C GLY A 633 8.75 -9.94 -18.53
N ASN A 634 7.84 -9.36 -17.73
CA ASN A 634 6.44 -9.75 -17.63
C ASN A 634 5.58 -8.89 -18.58
N PRO A 635 4.50 -9.42 -19.17
CA PRO A 635 3.65 -8.62 -20.04
C PRO A 635 2.80 -7.62 -19.25
N CYS A 636 2.79 -6.36 -19.67
CA CYS A 636 1.84 -5.35 -19.20
C CYS A 636 0.58 -5.38 -20.09
N PRO A 637 -0.58 -5.84 -19.61
CA PRO A 637 -1.76 -5.99 -20.45
C PRO A 637 -2.43 -4.65 -20.77
N LEU A 638 -2.95 -4.54 -21.98
CA LEU A 638 -3.84 -3.48 -22.45
C LEU A 638 -5.13 -4.11 -22.96
N LEU A 639 -6.26 -3.70 -22.39
CA LEU A 639 -7.59 -4.18 -22.75
C LEU A 639 -8.33 -3.13 -23.58
N THR A 640 -9.10 -3.61 -24.54
CA THR A 640 -10.08 -2.82 -25.29
C THR A 640 -11.45 -3.42 -25.10
N ILE A 641 -12.38 -2.67 -24.51
CA ILE A 641 -13.75 -3.11 -24.27
C ILE A 641 -14.73 -2.09 -24.87
N THR A 642 -15.63 -2.55 -25.73
CA THR A 642 -16.72 -1.73 -26.30
C THR A 642 -17.86 -2.63 -26.78
N ALA A 643 -18.97 -2.07 -27.27
CA ALA A 643 -20.06 -2.88 -27.83
C ALA A 643 -19.66 -3.41 -29.21
N MET A 644 -20.08 -4.63 -29.55
CA MET A 644 -20.05 -5.06 -30.95
C MET A 644 -20.93 -4.13 -31.81
N PRO A 645 -20.62 -3.92 -33.10
CA PRO A 645 -21.50 -3.20 -34.00
C PRO A 645 -22.85 -3.94 -34.13
N GLU A 646 -23.96 -3.20 -34.27
CA GLU A 646 -25.31 -3.80 -34.34
C GLU A 646 -25.49 -4.64 -35.62
N SER A 647 -24.85 -4.21 -36.71
CA SER A 647 -24.76 -4.99 -37.94
C SER A 647 -23.47 -4.65 -38.71
N ARG A 648 -23.25 -5.34 -39.84
CA ARG A 648 -22.13 -5.08 -40.75
C ARG A 648 -22.41 -3.95 -41.77
N LYS A 649 -23.49 -3.19 -41.60
CA LYS A 649 -23.77 -2.03 -42.45
C LYS A 649 -22.75 -0.94 -42.22
N SER A 650 -22.48 -0.13 -43.24
CA SER A 650 -21.51 0.96 -43.19
C SER A 650 -21.77 1.88 -41.99
N ASP A 651 -23.04 2.28 -41.79
CA ASP A 651 -23.42 3.21 -40.73
C ASP A 651 -23.12 2.67 -39.31
N ASP A 652 -23.37 1.38 -39.08
CA ASP A 652 -23.13 0.74 -37.78
C ASP A 652 -21.63 0.54 -37.51
N LEU A 653 -20.84 0.28 -38.56
CA LEU A 653 -19.39 0.20 -38.49
C LEU A 653 -18.76 1.58 -38.27
N GLU A 654 -19.23 2.61 -38.97
CA GLU A 654 -18.80 4.00 -38.75
C GLU A 654 -19.12 4.46 -37.33
N GLN A 655 -20.28 4.10 -36.79
CA GLN A 655 -20.61 4.36 -35.39
C GLN A 655 -19.61 3.66 -34.46
N PHE A 656 -19.28 2.39 -34.72
CA PHE A 656 -18.28 1.65 -33.93
C PHE A 656 -16.91 2.34 -33.95
N TYR A 657 -16.39 2.70 -35.13
CA TYR A 657 -15.07 3.33 -35.28
C TYR A 657 -15.00 4.75 -34.70
N SER A 658 -16.12 5.48 -34.68
CA SER A 658 -16.16 6.89 -34.26
C SER A 658 -16.35 7.10 -32.76
N ARG A 659 -16.69 6.05 -31.98
CA ARG A 659 -16.90 6.14 -30.52
C ARG A 659 -15.71 6.77 -29.79
N PRO A 660 -15.92 7.74 -28.90
CA PRO A 660 -14.84 8.35 -28.13
C PRO A 660 -14.17 7.37 -27.15
N TYR A 661 -12.91 7.65 -26.82
CA TYR A 661 -12.13 6.85 -25.87
C TYR A 661 -12.32 7.27 -24.41
N VAL A 662 -12.32 6.27 -23.53
CA VAL A 662 -12.10 6.40 -22.08
C VAL A 662 -10.86 5.57 -21.73
N PHE A 663 -9.90 6.18 -21.04
CA PHE A 663 -8.65 5.52 -20.65
C PHE A 663 -8.60 5.32 -19.13
N LEU A 664 -8.48 4.07 -18.69
CA LEU A 664 -8.43 3.70 -17.28
C LEU A 664 -7.13 2.96 -16.98
N MET A 665 -6.49 3.27 -15.86
CA MET A 665 -5.35 2.50 -15.38
C MET A 665 -5.39 2.35 -13.87
N ALA A 666 -4.68 1.35 -13.37
CA ALA A 666 -4.58 1.11 -11.95
C ALA A 666 -3.21 0.56 -11.56
N ARG A 667 -2.93 0.67 -10.26
CA ARG A 667 -1.85 -0.05 -9.59
C ARG A 667 -0.45 0.27 -10.12
N VAL A 668 -0.18 1.55 -10.29
CA VAL A 668 1.19 2.05 -10.49
C VAL A 668 2.05 1.88 -9.22
N HIS A 669 1.44 1.99 -8.03
CA HIS A 669 2.10 1.67 -6.76
C HIS A 669 1.76 0.23 -6.32
N PRO A 670 2.77 -0.66 -6.21
CA PRO A 670 2.57 -2.08 -5.94
C PRO A 670 1.91 -2.46 -4.63
N GLY A 671 1.86 -1.61 -3.61
CA GLY A 671 1.27 -1.92 -2.30
C GLY A 671 -0.21 -1.56 -2.17
N GLU A 672 -0.79 -0.87 -3.15
CA GLU A 672 -2.16 -0.32 -3.11
C GLU A 672 -3.22 -1.31 -3.65
N SER A 673 -3.39 -2.45 -2.98
CA SER A 673 -4.21 -3.57 -3.52
C SER A 673 -5.67 -3.30 -3.70
N ASN A 674 -6.22 -2.38 -2.93
CA ASN A 674 -7.57 -1.87 -3.11
C ASN A 674 -7.80 -1.32 -4.54
N ALA A 675 -6.79 -0.74 -5.20
CA ALA A 675 -6.94 -0.24 -6.58
C ALA A 675 -7.21 -1.37 -7.59
N SER A 676 -6.54 -2.51 -7.43
CA SER A 676 -6.73 -3.69 -8.28
C SER A 676 -8.13 -4.30 -8.09
N TRP A 677 -8.63 -4.30 -6.85
CA TRP A 677 -9.99 -4.76 -6.57
C TRP A 677 -11.07 -3.86 -7.17
N VAL A 678 -10.89 -2.53 -7.09
CA VAL A 678 -11.78 -1.58 -7.79
C VAL A 678 -11.73 -1.83 -9.30
N MET A 679 -10.53 -1.99 -9.87
CA MET A 679 -10.38 -2.31 -11.29
C MET A 679 -11.04 -3.64 -11.67
N LYS A 680 -10.96 -4.67 -10.81
CA LYS A 680 -11.69 -5.94 -10.99
C LYS A 680 -13.20 -5.70 -11.12
N GLY A 681 -13.80 -4.95 -10.21
CA GLY A 681 -15.22 -4.58 -10.28
C GLY A 681 -15.57 -3.78 -11.54
N THR A 682 -14.72 -2.85 -11.95
CA THR A 682 -14.90 -2.09 -13.20
C THR A 682 -14.92 -3.02 -14.42
N LEU A 683 -14.00 -3.98 -14.50
CA LEU A 683 -13.93 -4.93 -15.62
C LEU A 683 -15.13 -5.87 -15.66
N GLU A 684 -15.51 -6.44 -14.52
CA GLU A 684 -16.70 -7.29 -14.40
C GLU A 684 -17.96 -6.55 -14.83
N PHE A 685 -18.15 -5.31 -14.35
CA PHE A 685 -19.27 -4.48 -14.75
C PHE A 685 -19.26 -4.21 -16.26
N LEU A 686 -18.12 -3.79 -16.81
CA LEU A 686 -17.97 -3.50 -18.24
C LEU A 686 -18.11 -4.72 -19.14
N VAL A 687 -18.03 -5.95 -18.64
CA VAL A 687 -18.28 -7.17 -19.43
C VAL A 687 -19.69 -7.74 -19.19
N SER A 688 -20.34 -7.33 -18.10
CA SER A 688 -21.66 -7.81 -17.70
C SER A 688 -22.80 -7.45 -18.68
N SER A 689 -23.94 -8.10 -18.52
CA SER A 689 -25.19 -7.79 -19.20
C SER A 689 -25.97 -6.62 -18.60
N ASP A 690 -25.39 -5.86 -17.67
CA ASP A 690 -26.05 -4.71 -17.07
C ASP A 690 -26.44 -3.67 -18.16
N PRO A 691 -27.68 -3.15 -18.18
CA PRO A 691 -28.11 -2.19 -19.20
C PRO A 691 -27.27 -0.91 -19.24
N ILE A 692 -26.75 -0.45 -18.10
CA ILE A 692 -25.88 0.73 -18.03
C ILE A 692 -24.51 0.38 -18.62
N ALA A 693 -23.98 -0.80 -18.34
CA ALA A 693 -22.74 -1.26 -18.96
C ALA A 693 -22.91 -1.38 -20.49
N ASP A 694 -24.05 -1.87 -20.97
CA ASP A 694 -24.37 -1.94 -22.39
C ASP A 694 -24.42 -0.56 -23.05
N LEU A 695 -25.09 0.40 -22.41
CA LEU A 695 -25.15 1.77 -22.87
C LEU A 695 -23.75 2.41 -22.94
N LEU A 696 -22.95 2.26 -21.88
CA LEU A 696 -21.59 2.79 -21.84
C LEU A 696 -20.73 2.20 -22.95
N ARG A 697 -20.80 0.89 -23.18
CA ARG A 697 -20.09 0.20 -24.28
C ARG A 697 -20.54 0.68 -25.67
N LYS A 698 -21.82 1.04 -25.84
CA LYS A 698 -22.32 1.63 -27.11
C LYS A 698 -21.85 3.06 -27.33
N CYS A 699 -21.57 3.80 -26.26
CA CYS A 699 -21.12 5.18 -26.34
C CYS A 699 -19.59 5.31 -26.42
N PHE A 700 -18.83 4.40 -25.83
CA PHE A 700 -17.39 4.57 -25.61
C PHE A 700 -16.56 3.35 -25.97
N ILE A 701 -15.27 3.60 -26.29
CA ILE A 701 -14.22 2.59 -26.32
C ILE A 701 -13.40 2.73 -25.04
N PHE A 702 -13.37 1.68 -24.22
CA PHE A 702 -12.57 1.64 -23.01
C PHE A 702 -11.20 1.05 -23.31
N LYS A 703 -10.13 1.83 -23.12
CA LYS A 703 -8.74 1.36 -23.12
C LYS A 703 -8.27 1.25 -21.67
N ILE A 704 -7.87 0.06 -21.24
CA ILE A 704 -7.65 -0.22 -19.83
C ILE A 704 -6.30 -0.89 -19.60
N VAL A 705 -5.47 -0.34 -18.71
CA VAL A 705 -4.26 -0.98 -18.19
C VAL A 705 -4.51 -1.40 -16.72
N PRO A 706 -4.91 -2.65 -16.46
CA PRO A 706 -5.39 -3.05 -15.13
C PRO A 706 -4.32 -3.06 -14.04
N MET A 707 -3.04 -3.17 -14.41
CA MET A 707 -1.91 -3.12 -13.49
C MET A 707 -0.69 -2.54 -14.18
N LEU A 708 -0.33 -1.30 -13.83
CA LEU A 708 0.75 -0.55 -14.48
C LEU A 708 2.15 -0.92 -13.95
N ASN A 709 2.23 -1.53 -12.76
CA ASN A 709 3.48 -2.01 -12.17
C ASN A 709 3.44 -3.51 -11.79
N PRO A 710 3.37 -4.44 -12.78
CA PRO A 710 3.39 -5.87 -12.52
C PRO A 710 4.58 -6.33 -11.69
N ASP A 711 5.79 -5.91 -12.05
CA ASP A 711 7.00 -6.41 -11.40
C ASP A 711 7.08 -6.06 -9.92
N GLY A 712 6.71 -4.82 -9.56
CA GLY A 712 6.67 -4.43 -8.16
C GLY A 712 5.65 -5.26 -7.37
N VAL A 713 4.48 -5.56 -7.95
CA VAL A 713 3.45 -6.41 -7.31
C VAL A 713 3.98 -7.83 -7.11
N ILE A 714 4.60 -8.40 -8.15
CA ILE A 714 5.15 -9.76 -8.10
C ILE A 714 6.18 -9.91 -6.99
N ASN A 715 7.07 -8.92 -6.82
CA ASN A 715 8.17 -8.99 -5.86
C ASN A 715 7.83 -8.42 -4.46
N GLY A 716 6.55 -8.12 -4.19
CA GLY A 716 6.11 -7.66 -2.87
C GLY A 716 6.57 -6.25 -2.50
N ASN A 717 6.81 -5.38 -3.49
CA ASN A 717 7.10 -3.96 -3.25
C ASN A 717 5.85 -3.22 -2.73
N HIS A 718 6.05 -2.03 -2.17
CA HIS A 718 4.99 -1.10 -1.78
C HIS A 718 4.81 0.04 -2.79
N ARG A 719 5.89 0.62 -3.31
CA ARG A 719 5.86 1.89 -4.05
C ARG A 719 6.54 1.84 -5.41
N CYS A 720 7.74 1.27 -5.48
CA CYS A 720 8.62 1.39 -6.63
C CYS A 720 8.54 0.22 -7.62
N SER A 721 8.98 0.47 -8.86
CA SER A 721 9.30 -0.59 -9.82
C SER A 721 10.63 -1.27 -9.49
N LEU A 722 11.09 -2.20 -10.35
CA LEU A 722 12.42 -2.81 -10.21
C LEU A 722 13.58 -1.83 -10.44
N SER A 723 13.36 -0.66 -11.06
CA SER A 723 14.40 0.37 -11.14
C SER A 723 14.65 1.07 -9.80
N GLY A 724 13.79 0.85 -8.80
CA GLY A 724 13.80 1.57 -7.54
C GLY A 724 13.07 2.93 -7.61
N ASP A 725 12.48 3.26 -8.76
CA ASP A 725 11.77 4.53 -8.96
C ASP A 725 10.26 4.43 -8.69
N ASP A 726 9.70 5.51 -8.13
CA ASP A 726 8.26 5.75 -8.13
C ASP A 726 7.81 6.06 -9.57
N LEU A 727 7.13 5.11 -10.21
CA LEU A 727 6.66 5.22 -11.59
C LEU A 727 5.70 6.40 -11.80
N ASN A 728 4.93 6.80 -10.78
CA ASN A 728 4.02 7.93 -10.88
C ASN A 728 4.75 9.28 -10.78
N ARG A 729 6.08 9.28 -10.61
CA ARG A 729 6.96 10.45 -10.75
C ARG A 729 7.71 10.48 -12.08
N GLN A 730 7.58 9.44 -12.91
CA GLN A 730 8.32 9.30 -14.17
C GLN A 730 7.56 9.76 -15.42
N TRP A 731 6.33 10.27 -15.30
CA TRP A 731 5.51 10.70 -16.45
C TRP A 731 6.11 11.86 -17.26
N LEU A 732 6.92 12.72 -16.64
CA LEU A 732 7.50 13.87 -17.33
C LEU A 732 8.49 13.44 -18.41
N THR A 733 9.44 12.57 -18.05
CA THR A 733 10.53 12.12 -18.93
C THR A 733 10.82 10.63 -18.71
N PRO A 734 9.89 9.72 -19.07
CA PRO A 734 10.08 8.29 -18.86
C PRO A 734 11.18 7.73 -19.78
N SER A 735 11.92 6.74 -19.28
CA SER A 735 12.87 5.97 -20.08
C SER A 735 12.17 4.75 -20.66
N SER A 736 12.39 4.45 -21.94
CA SER A 736 11.86 3.24 -22.58
C SER A 736 12.47 1.96 -22.00
N GLN A 737 13.67 2.04 -21.41
CA GLN A 737 14.35 0.90 -20.80
C GLN A 737 13.98 0.74 -19.33
N LEU A 738 14.04 1.81 -18.53
CA LEU A 738 13.81 1.73 -17.08
C LEU A 738 12.32 1.81 -16.70
N HIS A 739 11.54 2.56 -17.48
CA HIS A 739 10.13 2.86 -17.19
C HIS A 739 9.21 2.43 -18.36
N PRO A 740 9.33 1.21 -18.92
CA PRO A 740 8.66 0.82 -20.15
C PRO A 740 7.13 0.96 -20.08
N THR A 741 6.52 0.65 -18.94
CA THR A 741 5.06 0.73 -18.76
C THR A 741 4.56 2.18 -18.85
N ILE A 742 5.27 3.13 -18.24
CA ILE A 742 4.97 4.56 -18.34
C ILE A 742 5.27 5.08 -19.73
N TYR A 743 6.43 4.72 -20.29
CA TYR A 743 6.87 5.14 -21.61
C TYR A 743 5.85 4.74 -22.68
N HIS A 744 5.41 3.49 -22.72
CA HIS A 744 4.47 3.02 -23.74
C HIS A 744 3.04 3.47 -23.48
N THR A 745 2.59 3.61 -22.23
CA THR A 745 1.27 4.19 -21.92
C THR A 745 1.19 5.63 -22.42
N LYS A 746 2.21 6.43 -22.12
CA LYS A 746 2.29 7.82 -22.60
C LYS A 746 2.39 7.91 -24.12
N GLY A 747 3.13 6.99 -24.75
CA GLY A 747 3.22 6.88 -26.21
C GLY A 747 1.88 6.60 -26.88
N LEU A 748 1.10 5.66 -26.33
CA LEU A 748 -0.26 5.37 -26.81
C LEU A 748 -1.18 6.61 -26.69
N LEU A 749 -1.10 7.33 -25.57
CA LEU A 749 -1.87 8.58 -25.39
C LEU A 749 -1.46 9.66 -26.40
N TYR A 750 -0.16 9.78 -26.70
CA TYR A 750 0.31 10.70 -27.75
C TYR A 750 -0.17 10.29 -29.13
N TYR A 751 -0.12 9.01 -29.47
CA TYR A 751 -0.65 8.50 -30.73
C TYR A 751 -2.15 8.77 -30.86
N LEU A 752 -2.95 8.41 -29.85
CA LEU A 752 -4.40 8.70 -29.85
C LEU A 752 -4.67 10.19 -30.04
N ARG A 753 -3.86 11.06 -29.42
CA ARG A 753 -3.96 12.50 -29.62
C ARG A 753 -3.60 12.93 -31.04
N SER A 754 -2.53 12.40 -31.65
CA SER A 754 -2.07 12.81 -32.98
C SER A 754 -3.08 12.46 -34.07
N ILE A 755 -3.83 11.37 -33.92
CA ILE A 755 -4.91 10.99 -34.83
C ILE A 755 -6.27 11.63 -34.48
N GLY A 756 -6.31 12.60 -33.54
CA GLY A 756 -7.55 13.29 -33.16
C GLY A 756 -8.52 12.47 -32.30
N ARG A 757 -8.03 11.40 -31.65
CA ARG A 757 -8.80 10.44 -30.84
C ARG A 757 -8.40 10.47 -29.36
N ALA A 758 -7.98 11.63 -28.85
CA ALA A 758 -7.59 11.78 -27.45
C ALA A 758 -8.72 11.32 -26.50
N PRO A 759 -8.42 10.56 -25.42
CA PRO A 759 -9.45 10.11 -24.49
C PRO A 759 -10.19 11.29 -23.84
N LEU A 760 -11.51 11.15 -23.71
CA LEU A 760 -12.35 12.12 -23.01
C LEU A 760 -12.15 12.08 -21.50
N VAL A 761 -11.83 10.89 -20.98
CA VAL A 761 -11.60 10.64 -19.56
C VAL A 761 -10.32 9.84 -19.42
N PHE A 762 -9.48 10.26 -18.49
CA PHE A 762 -8.32 9.53 -18.01
C PHE A 762 -8.44 9.36 -16.51
N CYS A 763 -8.30 8.14 -15.99
CA CYS A 763 -8.34 7.87 -14.56
C CYS A 763 -7.22 6.91 -14.15
N ASP A 764 -6.58 7.24 -13.03
CA ASP A 764 -5.58 6.41 -12.36
C ASP A 764 -6.10 5.97 -10.99
N TYR A 765 -6.24 4.67 -10.76
CA TYR A 765 -6.78 4.13 -9.51
C TYR A 765 -5.67 3.84 -8.52
N HIS A 766 -5.85 4.38 -7.31
CA HIS A 766 -4.87 4.37 -6.23
C HIS A 766 -5.49 3.98 -4.88
N GLY A 767 -4.63 3.66 -3.92
CA GLY A 767 -4.94 3.58 -2.50
C GLY A 767 -4.32 4.73 -1.72
N HIS A 768 -4.96 5.14 -0.63
CA HIS A 768 -4.43 6.19 0.24
C HIS A 768 -4.15 5.67 1.65
N SER A 769 -2.98 6.00 2.18
CA SER A 769 -2.52 5.49 3.47
C SER A 769 -3.01 6.29 4.69
N GLN A 770 -3.63 7.45 4.46
CA GLN A 770 -4.02 8.42 5.51
C GLN A 770 -5.47 8.92 5.47
N LYS A 771 -6.19 8.78 4.35
CA LYS A 771 -7.55 9.31 4.20
C LYS A 771 -8.52 8.14 4.07
N LYS A 772 -9.71 8.32 4.65
CA LYS A 772 -10.82 7.37 4.59
C LYS A 772 -11.73 7.69 3.41
N ASN A 773 -12.57 6.74 3.03
CA ASN A 773 -13.50 6.83 1.90
C ASN A 773 -12.83 6.95 0.51
N VAL A 774 -13.67 7.10 -0.51
CA VAL A 774 -13.30 7.29 -1.91
C VAL A 774 -13.32 8.78 -2.24
N PHE A 775 -12.26 9.27 -2.86
CA PHE A 775 -12.13 10.65 -3.32
C PHE A 775 -11.32 10.71 -4.62
N LEU A 776 -11.32 11.87 -5.26
CA LEU A 776 -10.70 12.10 -6.56
C LEU A 776 -9.83 13.34 -6.51
N TYR A 777 -8.62 13.23 -7.05
CA TYR A 777 -7.75 14.37 -7.30
C TYR A 777 -7.85 14.77 -8.77
N GLY A 778 -8.35 15.98 -9.03
CA GLY A 778 -8.36 16.58 -10.35
C GLY A 778 -7.09 17.36 -10.67
N CYS A 779 -6.92 17.74 -11.93
CA CYS A 779 -5.88 18.69 -12.33
C CYS A 779 -6.23 20.10 -11.84
N SER A 780 -5.23 20.91 -11.46
CA SER A 780 -5.45 22.34 -11.21
C SER A 780 -5.90 23.01 -12.52
N ILE A 781 -6.98 23.77 -12.45
CA ILE A 781 -7.53 24.57 -13.56
C ILE A 781 -6.53 25.66 -13.93
N LYS A 782 -5.89 26.30 -12.95
CA LYS A 782 -4.82 27.30 -13.14
C LYS A 782 -3.64 26.70 -13.90
N GLU A 783 -3.15 25.54 -13.46
CA GLU A 783 -2.05 24.86 -14.16
C GLU A 783 -2.45 24.43 -15.57
N THR A 784 -3.67 23.92 -15.74
CA THR A 784 -4.20 23.49 -17.03
C THR A 784 -4.32 24.66 -18.01
N LEU A 785 -4.89 25.79 -17.57
CA LEU A 785 -5.05 27.01 -18.38
C LEU A 785 -3.69 27.64 -18.73
N TRP A 786 -2.76 27.64 -17.78
CA TRP A 786 -1.39 28.09 -18.02
C TRP A 786 -0.68 27.21 -19.06
N GLN A 787 -0.75 25.88 -18.93
CA GLN A 787 -0.16 24.94 -19.89
C GLN A 787 -0.84 24.96 -21.27
N ALA A 788 -2.12 25.34 -21.33
CA ALA A 788 -2.85 25.52 -22.58
C ALA A 788 -2.49 26.83 -23.32
N GLY A 789 -1.64 27.68 -22.74
CA GLY A 789 -1.30 28.99 -23.32
C GLY A 789 -2.47 29.97 -23.31
N CYS A 790 -3.45 29.76 -22.43
CA CYS A 790 -4.66 30.56 -22.37
C CYS A 790 -4.34 31.93 -21.71
N MET A 791 -4.66 33.04 -22.37
CA MET A 791 -4.38 34.42 -21.88
C MET A 791 -5.28 34.86 -20.71
N VAL A 792 -5.91 33.92 -20.00
CA VAL A 792 -6.80 34.22 -18.87
C VAL A 792 -5.93 34.58 -17.67
N ASP A 793 -6.17 35.74 -17.06
CA ASP A 793 -5.47 36.16 -15.84
C ASP A 793 -5.79 35.18 -14.69
N THR A 794 -4.84 34.30 -14.40
CA THR A 794 -4.96 33.26 -13.36
C THR A 794 -5.04 33.84 -11.95
N ALA A 795 -4.76 35.15 -11.77
CA ALA A 795 -4.94 35.86 -10.50
C ALA A 795 -6.43 36.08 -10.15
N VAL A 796 -7.33 36.07 -11.14
CA VAL A 796 -8.77 36.26 -10.94
C VAL A 796 -9.49 34.92 -10.66
N ILE A 797 -8.85 33.79 -10.97
CA ILE A 797 -9.40 32.46 -10.73
C ILE A 797 -9.24 32.14 -9.24
N THR A 798 -10.36 32.14 -8.52
CA THR A 798 -10.43 31.57 -7.17
C THR A 798 -10.58 30.06 -7.30
N GLU A 799 -9.50 29.36 -6.97
CA GLU A 799 -9.47 27.92 -6.92
C GLU A 799 -9.73 27.54 -5.45
N ASP A 800 -10.89 26.95 -5.15
CA ASP A 800 -11.18 26.40 -3.82
C ASP A 800 -10.32 25.17 -3.57
N VAL A 801 -9.28 25.25 -2.73
CA VAL A 801 -8.32 24.17 -2.42
C VAL A 801 -9.01 22.80 -2.13
N GLY A 802 -10.31 22.80 -1.82
CA GLY A 802 -11.22 21.65 -1.80
C GLY A 802 -11.50 20.92 -3.14
N TYR A 803 -11.05 21.37 -4.33
CA TYR A 803 -11.16 20.60 -5.60
C TYR A 803 -10.37 19.28 -5.59
N ARG A 804 -9.58 19.04 -4.53
CA ARG A 804 -8.98 17.74 -4.21
C ARG A 804 -9.97 16.73 -3.61
N VAL A 805 -11.18 17.14 -3.26
CA VAL A 805 -12.24 16.32 -2.63
C VAL A 805 -13.63 16.84 -3.04
N GLY A 806 -13.92 16.94 -4.33
CA GLY A 806 -15.27 17.29 -4.81
C GLY A 806 -16.22 16.08 -4.78
N PRO A 807 -17.55 16.27 -4.56
CA PRO A 807 -18.51 15.19 -4.75
C PRO A 807 -18.46 14.75 -6.21
N VAL A 808 -18.25 13.45 -6.36
CA VAL A 808 -18.10 12.73 -7.62
C VAL A 808 -19.13 13.23 -8.66
N CYS A 809 -18.65 13.62 -9.86
CA CYS A 809 -19.49 14.01 -11.00
C CYS A 809 -20.38 12.83 -11.43
N SER A 810 -21.58 13.02 -11.98
CA SER A 810 -22.56 11.93 -12.21
C SER A 810 -22.01 10.73 -13.01
N PHE A 811 -21.13 10.98 -13.98
CA PHE A 811 -20.42 9.95 -14.75
C PHE A 811 -19.36 9.21 -13.90
N LEU A 812 -18.64 9.96 -13.07
CA LEU A 812 -17.70 9.39 -12.09
C LEU A 812 -18.45 8.72 -10.92
N ARG A 813 -19.71 9.06 -10.63
CA ARG A 813 -20.53 8.43 -9.57
C ARG A 813 -20.90 7.02 -9.94
N LEU A 814 -21.04 6.73 -11.23
CA LEU A 814 -21.18 5.37 -11.73
C LEU A 814 -19.89 4.58 -11.53
N LEU A 815 -18.72 5.16 -11.86
CA LEU A 815 -17.41 4.57 -11.56
C LEU A 815 -17.16 4.41 -10.06
N ALA A 816 -17.60 5.36 -9.22
CA ALA A 816 -17.46 5.32 -7.77
C ALA A 816 -18.49 4.40 -7.09
N CYS A 817 -19.69 4.21 -7.66
CA CYS A 817 -20.65 3.21 -7.19
C CYS A 817 -20.13 1.79 -7.40
N MET A 818 -19.31 1.55 -8.44
CA MET A 818 -18.60 0.27 -8.62
C MET A 818 -17.56 0.00 -7.52
N CYS A 819 -17.12 1.02 -6.77
CA CYS A 819 -16.14 0.90 -5.68
C CYS A 819 -16.73 0.47 -4.32
N THR A 820 -18.06 0.27 -4.20
CA THR A 820 -18.73 0.09 -2.90
C THR A 820 -18.45 -1.24 -2.19
N TYR A 821 -17.79 -2.21 -2.85
CA TYR A 821 -17.45 -3.49 -2.20
C TYR A 821 -16.18 -3.45 -1.33
N ILE A 822 -15.35 -2.40 -1.44
CA ILE A 822 -14.13 -2.23 -0.63
C ILE A 822 -13.96 -0.77 -0.22
N SER A 823 -14.95 -0.23 0.50
CA SER A 823 -14.76 1.04 1.23
C SER A 823 -14.31 0.73 2.66
N ILE A 824 -13.22 1.37 3.10
CA ILE A 824 -12.77 1.43 4.50
C ILE A 824 -13.63 2.43 5.25
#